data_AF-A0A329WK17-F1
#
_entry.id   AF-A0A329WK17-F1
#
_cell.length_a   1.000
_cell.length_b   1.000
_cell.length_c   1.000
_cell.angle_alpha   90.00
_cell.angle_beta   90.00
_cell.angle_gamma   90.00
#
_symmetry.space_group_name_H-M   'P 1'
#
loop_
_entity.id
_entity.type
_entity.pdbx_description
1 polymer ?
#
loop_
_entity_poly.entity_id
_entity_poly.type
_entity_poly.pdbx_seq_one_letter_code
_entity_poly.pdbx_strand_id
1 'polypeptide(L)'
;MFVNQYRESLLNSVGLELDIKSAQDNQLTLSDGRVVKDFLAQYGALPFGHNPDFAIAEIDRFTKDKEPIFFQPNIHKKVRLLAEMLAEQIDKEKYTHCTFTNSGAETVEAAIKFTRLFTGRKRILSLHRSFHGKTYSALSATGSNRFKADFIYDDKLYEQVDSEDLDEIKRKLEGREFAAFIIEPVQGEGGMKVIPPDTLSSILALCKDNGTLSVFDEVQTGIGRLGAFCAATLYALKPDVILFSKALGAGISPIGAMLYSDELYLSEFDRKHSSTFANNVLAATMGIAVIEHLTKDDGKALTHIQEVSRYVDECLEQLSAKHPEHFYWQGAGLMRGLEIQDSKAASNIFINFSQRSGGLAYIICSFLLKHYGLFTMPLMSRPCSVRFEPPLNVSKEDIKTFFTAFDEICQLVENGRYDILFSHLIDIPVAELPPASVSYPISKNNNLAQIKAPIPGLIEGKKFAFLIHTTSVNELAHSYCLSIKENYTLEQQKQLGNWITQVSSIDFNPDIAVEFGVESSTAYANGMLLFSPISPEDMMALSAKERAVLMKEYLDVAEKNGAEIVGLGAYTSVITNGGNSLVNNRQGRILTNGNSLTAVAVIEGIRSMLTENASRQTLAVVGARGSVGRLSVIGLAHNFGRIILVSRPNKARVLLSELTKALLSAVLRTHDVIQPDSVMDKMRKWLVKQNPGVTDAQILHQQVLEVVGTFGLEAIESYEHSLSQADFIVSATSEGKPFLNTHYLKDSAIVFDAARPFDFIRDGNRQIYEGGLVYQPEKVAYSDCNVIDVPAGVNLACLSETIAVALEGVSVHQSIGKSIDYNDALAIRDIARKHGFIPVQYSRNNQGERYEHVA
;
A
#
# COMPACT_ATOMS: atom_id res chain seq x y z
N MET A 1 11.53 12.09 -20.65
CA MET A 1 10.41 11.14 -20.69
C MET A 1 9.13 11.96 -20.87
N PHE A 2 8.47 11.89 -22.03
CA PHE A 2 7.35 12.80 -22.37
C PHE A 2 5.96 12.15 -22.24
N VAL A 3 5.87 10.82 -22.15
CA VAL A 3 4.61 10.07 -22.07
C VAL A 3 4.60 9.25 -20.79
N ASN A 4 3.72 9.60 -19.84
CA ASN A 4 3.47 8.85 -18.59
C ASN A 4 4.72 8.34 -17.83
N GLN A 5 5.50 9.27 -17.28
CA GLN A 5 6.74 8.99 -16.54
C GLN A 5 6.57 7.99 -15.37
N TYR A 6 5.45 8.06 -14.64
CA TYR A 6 5.19 7.13 -13.53
C TYR A 6 5.13 5.68 -14.02
N ARG A 7 4.36 5.42 -15.08
CA ARG A 7 4.18 4.05 -15.58
C ARG A 7 5.46 3.48 -16.14
N GLU A 8 6.18 4.26 -16.93
CA GLU A 8 7.48 3.86 -17.50
C GLU A 8 8.50 3.59 -16.39
N SER A 9 8.56 4.43 -15.34
CA SER A 9 9.47 4.21 -14.21
C SER A 9 9.12 2.92 -13.46
N LEU A 10 7.83 2.68 -13.20
CA LEU A 10 7.36 1.48 -12.50
C LEU A 10 7.71 0.21 -13.30
N LEU A 11 7.33 0.16 -14.59
CA LEU A 11 7.57 -1.01 -15.45
C LEU A 11 9.06 -1.30 -15.64
N ASN A 12 9.88 -0.27 -15.80
CA ASN A 12 11.33 -0.43 -15.85
C ASN A 12 11.88 -1.03 -14.55
N SER A 13 11.44 -0.51 -13.40
CA SER A 13 11.94 -0.96 -12.10
C SER A 13 11.61 -2.42 -11.83
N VAL A 14 10.43 -2.89 -12.26
CA VAL A 14 10.04 -4.31 -12.12
C VAL A 14 10.38 -5.15 -13.36
N GLY A 15 11.17 -4.64 -14.32
CA GLY A 15 11.60 -5.43 -15.47
C GLY A 15 10.50 -5.85 -16.47
N LEU A 16 9.37 -5.14 -16.49
CA LEU A 16 8.21 -5.38 -17.36
C LEU A 16 8.12 -4.43 -18.57
N GLU A 17 9.02 -3.46 -18.69
CA GLU A 17 9.12 -2.62 -19.88
C GLU A 17 9.71 -3.43 -21.04
N LEU A 18 9.02 -3.44 -22.19
CA LEU A 18 9.41 -4.20 -23.37
C LEU A 18 9.77 -3.27 -24.53
N ASP A 19 10.96 -3.43 -25.09
CA ASP A 19 11.34 -2.81 -26.36
C ASP A 19 10.91 -3.70 -27.53
N ILE A 20 9.65 -3.54 -27.96
CA ILE A 20 8.99 -4.39 -28.96
C ILE A 20 9.34 -3.90 -30.38
N LYS A 21 9.92 -4.80 -31.19
CA LYS A 21 10.26 -4.54 -32.59
C LYS A 21 9.14 -4.92 -33.57
N SER A 22 8.48 -6.06 -33.31
CA SER A 22 7.35 -6.54 -34.11
C SER A 22 6.47 -7.47 -33.29
N ALA A 23 5.22 -7.69 -33.74
CA ALA A 23 4.27 -8.56 -33.07
C ALA A 23 3.37 -9.28 -34.08
N GLN A 24 3.06 -10.54 -33.83
CA GLN A 24 2.19 -11.38 -34.67
C GLN A 24 1.50 -12.42 -33.78
N ASP A 25 0.20 -12.64 -33.97
CA ASP A 25 -0.60 -13.58 -33.18
C ASP A 25 -0.42 -13.33 -31.67
N ASN A 26 0.00 -14.31 -30.88
CA ASN A 26 0.31 -14.14 -29.46
C ASN A 26 1.81 -13.91 -29.18
N GLN A 27 2.60 -13.44 -30.16
CA GLN A 27 4.06 -13.31 -30.02
C GLN A 27 4.51 -11.86 -30.19
N LEU A 28 5.42 -11.44 -29.31
CA LEU A 28 6.14 -10.16 -29.39
C LEU A 28 7.62 -10.47 -29.62
N THR A 29 8.18 -9.94 -30.71
CA THR A 29 9.63 -9.99 -30.97
C THR A 29 10.26 -8.71 -30.45
N LEU A 30 11.18 -8.84 -29.50
CA LEU A 30 11.89 -7.73 -28.88
C LEU A 30 13.08 -7.30 -29.74
N SER A 31 13.55 -6.06 -29.54
CA SER A 31 14.71 -5.50 -30.25
C SER A 31 16.01 -6.28 -30.04
N ASP A 32 16.13 -6.98 -28.91
CA ASP A 32 17.28 -7.85 -28.58
C ASP A 32 17.17 -9.26 -29.21
N GLY A 33 16.10 -9.54 -29.95
CA GLY A 33 15.85 -10.82 -30.63
C GLY A 33 15.10 -11.85 -29.81
N ARG A 34 14.80 -11.61 -28.53
CA ARG A 34 13.93 -12.51 -27.75
C ARG A 34 12.50 -12.46 -28.28
N VAL A 35 11.82 -13.60 -28.20
CA VAL A 35 10.39 -13.72 -28.50
C VAL A 35 9.66 -14.05 -27.22
N VAL A 36 8.65 -13.27 -26.88
CA VAL A 36 7.81 -13.47 -25.69
C VAL A 36 6.35 -13.69 -26.10
N LYS A 37 5.63 -14.49 -25.32
CA LYS A 37 4.22 -14.80 -25.54
C LYS A 37 3.33 -13.81 -24.79
N ASP A 38 2.37 -13.22 -25.48
CA ASP A 38 1.44 -12.22 -24.94
C ASP A 38 0.17 -12.90 -24.39
N PHE A 39 0.06 -12.95 -23.06
CA PHE A 39 -1.12 -13.40 -22.32
C PHE A 39 -1.94 -12.24 -21.75
N LEU A 40 -1.56 -10.99 -22.07
CA LEU A 40 -2.29 -9.77 -21.73
C LEU A 40 -3.29 -9.39 -22.83
N ALA A 41 -2.90 -9.55 -24.10
CA ALA A 41 -3.68 -9.21 -25.29
C ALA A 41 -4.30 -7.80 -25.23
N GLN A 42 -3.50 -6.83 -24.74
CA GLN A 42 -3.92 -5.45 -24.50
C GLN A 42 -5.24 -5.36 -23.68
N TYR A 43 -5.30 -6.09 -22.56
CA TYR A 43 -6.48 -6.14 -21.67
C TYR A 43 -7.76 -6.54 -22.42
N GLY A 44 -7.64 -7.54 -23.30
CA GLY A 44 -8.74 -8.08 -24.11
C GLY A 44 -9.02 -7.37 -25.43
N ALA A 45 -8.29 -6.29 -25.77
CA ALA A 45 -8.48 -5.56 -27.02
C ALA A 45 -7.88 -6.23 -28.26
N LEU A 46 -7.05 -7.26 -28.09
CA LEU A 46 -6.46 -8.07 -29.17
C LEU A 46 -7.10 -9.47 -29.20
N PRO A 47 -8.35 -9.62 -29.68
CA PRO A 47 -9.09 -10.87 -29.58
C PRO A 47 -8.47 -11.99 -30.40
N PHE A 48 -7.76 -11.71 -31.49
CA PHE A 48 -7.10 -12.73 -32.31
C PHE A 48 -5.59 -12.52 -32.39
N GLY A 49 -5.04 -11.81 -31.40
CA GLY A 49 -3.63 -11.47 -31.33
C GLY A 49 -3.26 -10.24 -32.15
N HIS A 50 -1.98 -10.06 -32.36
CA HIS A 50 -1.38 -8.95 -33.10
C HIS A 50 -1.44 -9.22 -34.60
N ASN A 51 -1.83 -8.20 -35.37
CA ASN A 51 -1.85 -8.23 -36.84
C ASN A 51 -2.53 -9.49 -37.45
N PRO A 52 -3.78 -9.81 -37.07
CA PRO A 52 -4.41 -11.02 -37.56
C PRO A 52 -4.66 -10.95 -39.07
N ASP A 53 -4.28 -12.00 -39.81
CA ASP A 53 -4.27 -12.04 -41.27
C ASP A 53 -5.60 -11.58 -41.90
N PHE A 54 -6.73 -12.01 -41.31
CA PHE A 54 -8.05 -11.66 -41.84
C PHE A 54 -8.34 -10.15 -41.74
N ALA A 55 -7.84 -9.46 -40.71
CA ALA A 55 -8.03 -8.03 -40.55
C ALA A 55 -7.04 -7.25 -41.42
N ILE A 56 -5.77 -7.69 -41.50
CA ILE A 56 -4.75 -7.08 -42.37
C ILE A 56 -5.19 -7.13 -43.84
N ALA A 57 -5.73 -8.26 -44.30
CA ALA A 57 -6.26 -8.39 -45.65
C ALA A 57 -7.38 -7.37 -45.95
N GLU A 58 -8.23 -7.06 -44.96
CA GLU A 58 -9.26 -6.03 -45.11
C GLU A 58 -8.68 -4.61 -45.10
N ILE A 59 -7.63 -4.33 -44.32
CA ILE A 59 -6.89 -3.04 -44.37
C ILE A 59 -6.27 -2.83 -45.75
N ASP A 60 -5.61 -3.85 -46.30
CA ASP A 60 -4.97 -3.79 -47.61
C ASP A 60 -6.00 -3.52 -48.70
N ARG A 61 -7.14 -4.22 -48.67
CA ARG A 61 -8.26 -3.99 -49.59
C ARG A 61 -8.81 -2.57 -49.44
N PHE A 62 -9.12 -2.14 -48.22
CA PHE A 62 -9.67 -0.83 -47.92
C PHE A 62 -8.76 0.29 -48.44
N THR A 63 -7.45 0.16 -48.23
CA THR A 63 -6.44 1.14 -48.65
C THR A 63 -6.26 1.15 -50.17
N LYS A 64 -6.19 -0.03 -50.79
CA LYS A 64 -6.07 -0.19 -52.24
C LYS A 64 -7.26 0.44 -52.97
N ASP A 65 -8.47 0.21 -52.46
CA ASP A 65 -9.72 0.68 -53.07
C ASP A 65 -10.04 2.15 -52.71
N LYS A 66 -9.24 2.76 -51.82
CA LYS A 66 -9.42 4.14 -51.33
C LYS A 66 -10.81 4.39 -50.77
N GLU A 67 -11.29 3.43 -49.97
CA GLU A 67 -12.61 3.55 -49.34
C GLU A 67 -12.68 4.79 -48.42
N PRO A 68 -13.85 5.46 -48.33
CA PRO A 68 -14.00 6.63 -47.47
C PRO A 68 -13.89 6.24 -46.00
N ILE A 69 -13.10 6.95 -45.20
CA ILE A 69 -12.91 6.65 -43.76
C ILE A 69 -13.93 7.42 -42.89
N PHE A 70 -13.93 8.75 -43.03
CA PHE A 70 -14.85 9.66 -42.31
C PHE A 70 -15.66 10.46 -43.32
N PHE A 71 -16.98 10.45 -43.20
CA PHE A 71 -17.84 11.09 -44.21
C PHE A 71 -19.20 11.56 -43.66
N GLN A 72 -19.20 12.02 -42.40
CA GLN A 72 -20.37 12.62 -41.76
C GLN A 72 -20.95 13.80 -42.58
N PRO A 73 -22.27 14.05 -42.53
CA PRO A 73 -23.28 13.40 -41.68
C PRO A 73 -23.89 12.12 -42.29
N ASN A 74 -23.40 11.64 -43.42
CA ASN A 74 -23.93 10.44 -44.07
C ASN A 74 -23.47 9.15 -43.34
N ILE A 75 -24.28 8.09 -43.41
CA ILE A 75 -23.99 6.79 -42.77
C ILE A 75 -23.70 5.73 -43.84
N HIS A 76 -22.50 5.12 -43.78
CA HIS A 76 -22.03 4.24 -44.87
C HIS A 76 -22.72 2.89 -44.76
N LYS A 77 -22.87 2.18 -45.88
CA LYS A 77 -23.44 0.82 -45.89
C LYS A 77 -22.72 -0.14 -44.95
N LYS A 78 -21.40 -0.04 -44.80
CA LYS A 78 -20.62 -0.88 -43.86
C LYS A 78 -20.93 -0.58 -42.39
N VAL A 79 -21.17 0.69 -42.05
CA VAL A 79 -21.56 1.09 -40.69
C VAL A 79 -22.94 0.53 -40.35
N ARG A 80 -23.89 0.58 -41.31
CA ARG A 80 -25.21 -0.04 -41.17
C ARG A 80 -25.12 -1.56 -41.04
N LEU A 81 -24.35 -2.19 -41.93
CA LEU A 81 -24.14 -3.63 -41.92
C LEU A 81 -23.55 -4.10 -40.58
N LEU A 82 -22.56 -3.39 -40.02
CA LEU A 82 -22.03 -3.72 -38.71
C LEU A 82 -23.11 -3.68 -37.61
N ALA A 83 -23.97 -2.66 -37.60
CA ALA A 83 -25.06 -2.57 -36.63
C ALA A 83 -26.05 -3.73 -36.78
N GLU A 84 -26.42 -4.08 -38.01
CA GLU A 84 -27.29 -5.22 -38.33
C GLU A 84 -26.67 -6.54 -37.87
N MET A 85 -25.39 -6.77 -38.18
CA MET A 85 -24.68 -7.98 -37.77
C MET A 85 -24.57 -8.09 -36.24
N LEU A 86 -24.29 -6.99 -35.53
CA LEU A 86 -24.25 -6.99 -34.06
C LEU A 86 -25.62 -7.37 -33.48
N ALA A 87 -26.70 -6.82 -34.03
CA ALA A 87 -28.06 -7.15 -33.61
C ALA A 87 -28.39 -8.63 -33.87
N GLU A 88 -28.00 -9.17 -35.03
CA GLU A 88 -28.19 -10.59 -35.41
C GLU A 88 -27.51 -11.56 -34.45
N GLN A 89 -26.33 -11.21 -33.93
CA GLN A 89 -25.60 -12.07 -32.99
C GLN A 89 -26.18 -12.08 -31.57
N ILE A 90 -27.19 -11.25 -31.29
CA ILE A 90 -27.76 -11.11 -29.95
C ILE A 90 -29.25 -11.44 -29.97
N ASP A 91 -30.06 -10.52 -30.48
CA ASP A 91 -31.51 -10.60 -30.64
C ASP A 91 -31.94 -9.43 -31.51
N LYS A 92 -31.98 -9.64 -32.84
CA LYS A 92 -32.31 -8.59 -33.81
C LYS A 92 -33.74 -8.09 -33.72
N GLU A 93 -34.63 -8.84 -33.09
CA GLU A 93 -36.02 -8.40 -32.86
C GLU A 93 -36.06 -7.39 -31.72
N LYS A 94 -35.22 -7.59 -30.69
CA LYS A 94 -35.10 -6.66 -29.57
C LYS A 94 -34.22 -5.46 -29.90
N TYR A 95 -32.97 -5.65 -30.33
CA TYR A 95 -31.99 -4.58 -30.46
C TYR A 95 -31.91 -4.06 -31.90
N THR A 96 -32.68 -3.01 -32.19
CA THR A 96 -32.86 -2.48 -33.55
C THR A 96 -32.10 -1.18 -33.81
N HIS A 97 -31.55 -0.55 -32.78
CA HIS A 97 -30.79 0.69 -32.89
C HIS A 97 -29.36 0.52 -32.38
N CYS A 98 -28.43 1.21 -33.04
CA CYS A 98 -27.01 1.21 -32.67
C CYS A 98 -26.43 2.63 -32.74
N THR A 99 -25.70 3.03 -31.70
CA THR A 99 -24.88 4.25 -31.70
C THR A 99 -23.41 3.87 -31.59
N PHE A 100 -22.62 4.25 -32.60
CA PHE A 100 -21.18 4.01 -32.60
C PHE A 100 -20.41 5.12 -31.88
N THR A 101 -19.33 4.74 -31.21
CA THR A 101 -18.35 5.63 -30.56
C THR A 101 -16.93 5.13 -30.86
N ASN A 102 -15.91 5.69 -30.20
CA ASN A 102 -14.50 5.35 -30.47
C ASN A 102 -13.85 4.51 -29.35
N SER A 103 -14.52 4.31 -28.22
CA SER A 103 -13.96 3.55 -27.09
C SER A 103 -15.05 3.06 -26.13
N GLY A 104 -14.69 2.16 -25.22
CA GLY A 104 -15.60 1.70 -24.16
C GLY A 104 -16.10 2.85 -23.27
N ALA A 105 -15.19 3.72 -22.82
CA ALA A 105 -15.57 4.86 -21.98
C ALA A 105 -16.53 5.83 -22.69
N GLU A 106 -16.30 6.12 -23.98
CA GLU A 106 -17.25 6.92 -24.76
C GLU A 106 -18.61 6.22 -24.94
N THR A 107 -18.62 4.90 -25.06
CA THR A 107 -19.85 4.10 -25.16
C THR A 107 -20.65 4.18 -23.87
N VAL A 108 -19.98 4.13 -22.72
CA VAL A 108 -20.60 4.35 -21.40
C VAL A 108 -21.13 5.78 -21.26
N GLU A 109 -20.38 6.80 -21.67
CA GLU A 109 -20.86 8.20 -21.69
C GLU A 109 -22.11 8.37 -22.57
N ALA A 110 -22.14 7.71 -23.74
CA ALA A 110 -23.30 7.68 -24.62
C ALA A 110 -24.51 7.04 -23.93
N ALA A 111 -24.32 5.90 -23.27
CA ALA A 111 -25.37 5.21 -22.50
C ALA A 111 -25.90 6.05 -21.34
N ILE A 112 -25.02 6.73 -20.58
CA ILE A 112 -25.43 7.62 -19.50
C ILE A 112 -26.26 8.79 -20.05
N LYS A 113 -25.85 9.41 -21.16
CA LYS A 113 -26.64 10.48 -21.80
C LYS A 113 -27.99 9.96 -22.29
N PHE A 114 -28.01 8.81 -22.96
CA PHE A 114 -29.20 8.18 -23.49
C PHE A 114 -30.22 7.87 -22.38
N THR A 115 -29.79 7.15 -21.36
CA THR A 115 -30.65 6.73 -20.24
C THR A 115 -31.21 7.91 -19.44
N ARG A 116 -30.43 8.98 -19.25
CA ARG A 116 -30.91 10.23 -18.62
C ARG A 116 -31.96 10.95 -19.46
N LEU A 117 -31.76 11.04 -20.78
CA LEU A 117 -32.75 11.65 -21.67
C LEU A 117 -34.03 10.83 -21.75
N PHE A 118 -33.92 9.49 -21.79
CA PHE A 118 -35.07 8.61 -21.87
C PHE A 118 -35.90 8.63 -20.58
N THR A 119 -35.26 8.50 -19.42
CA THR A 119 -35.96 8.40 -18.12
C THR A 119 -36.30 9.76 -17.49
N GLY A 120 -35.63 10.84 -17.90
CA GLY A 120 -35.66 12.15 -17.23
C GLY A 120 -34.96 12.18 -15.86
N ARG A 121 -34.32 11.09 -15.45
CA ARG A 121 -33.63 10.95 -14.16
C ARG A 121 -32.14 11.26 -14.32
N LYS A 122 -31.45 11.58 -13.23
CA LYS A 122 -30.02 11.98 -13.26
C LYS A 122 -29.07 10.95 -12.66
N ARG A 123 -29.53 10.19 -11.66
CA ARG A 123 -28.68 9.33 -10.85
C ARG A 123 -28.31 8.06 -11.61
N ILE A 124 -27.11 7.53 -11.38
CA ILE A 124 -26.61 6.30 -11.99
C ILE A 124 -26.22 5.34 -10.86
N LEU A 125 -26.65 4.09 -10.98
CA LEU A 125 -26.25 3.00 -10.10
C LEU A 125 -25.23 2.12 -10.81
N SER A 126 -24.21 1.65 -10.08
CA SER A 126 -23.26 0.64 -10.55
C SER A 126 -22.83 -0.28 -9.42
N LEU A 127 -22.02 -1.30 -9.72
CA LEU A 127 -21.51 -2.21 -8.71
C LEU A 127 -20.21 -1.69 -8.07
N HIS A 128 -19.99 -2.01 -6.79
CA HIS A 128 -18.65 -1.91 -6.21
C HIS A 128 -17.66 -2.73 -7.02
N ARG A 129 -16.41 -2.25 -7.11
CA ARG A 129 -15.31 -2.85 -7.90
C ARG A 129 -15.52 -2.84 -9.42
N SER A 130 -16.59 -2.25 -9.94
CA SER A 130 -16.78 -2.12 -11.39
C SER A 130 -15.76 -1.18 -12.05
N PHE A 131 -15.61 -1.30 -13.36
CA PHE A 131 -14.80 -0.42 -14.20
C PHE A 131 -15.53 -0.14 -15.52
N HIS A 132 -15.99 1.10 -15.67
CA HIS A 132 -16.74 1.54 -16.85
C HIS A 132 -15.96 2.56 -17.70
N GLY A 133 -14.71 2.85 -17.33
CA GLY A 133 -13.83 3.77 -18.05
C GLY A 133 -13.32 4.92 -17.19
N LYS A 134 -12.59 5.85 -17.83
CA LYS A 134 -11.87 6.94 -17.14
C LYS A 134 -12.21 8.35 -17.64
N THR A 135 -13.20 8.50 -18.54
CA THR A 135 -13.81 9.81 -18.80
C THR A 135 -14.70 10.20 -17.62
N TYR A 136 -15.02 11.48 -17.44
CA TYR A 136 -15.59 11.99 -16.18
C TYR A 136 -16.83 11.21 -15.67
N SER A 137 -17.84 10.96 -16.52
CA SER A 137 -19.04 10.22 -16.10
C SER A 137 -18.77 8.72 -15.94
N ALA A 138 -17.96 8.15 -16.85
CA ALA A 138 -17.56 6.75 -16.79
C ALA A 138 -16.73 6.41 -15.54
N LEU A 139 -15.84 7.34 -15.13
CA LEU A 139 -15.06 7.28 -13.90
C LEU A 139 -15.96 7.43 -12.67
N SER A 140 -16.98 8.29 -12.75
CA SER A 140 -17.95 8.45 -11.66
C SER A 140 -18.81 7.19 -11.48
N ALA A 141 -19.13 6.48 -12.56
CA ALA A 141 -19.79 5.17 -12.51
C ALA A 141 -18.84 4.02 -12.12
N THR A 142 -17.52 4.17 -12.28
CA THR A 142 -16.53 3.15 -11.91
C THR A 142 -16.51 2.94 -10.39
N GLY A 143 -16.71 1.72 -9.94
CA GLY A 143 -16.84 1.37 -8.52
C GLY A 143 -15.53 1.11 -7.77
N SER A 144 -14.39 1.47 -8.36
CA SER A 144 -13.06 1.37 -7.74
C SER A 144 -12.56 2.72 -7.24
N ASN A 145 -12.18 2.80 -5.96
CA ASN A 145 -11.59 4.01 -5.36
C ASN A 145 -10.17 4.29 -5.85
N ARG A 146 -9.48 3.29 -6.42
CA ARG A 146 -8.10 3.42 -6.91
C ARG A 146 -7.91 4.52 -7.96
N PHE A 147 -8.92 4.75 -8.79
CA PHE A 147 -8.85 5.69 -9.90
C PHE A 147 -9.47 7.05 -9.58
N LYS A 148 -10.09 7.18 -8.41
CA LYS A 148 -10.79 8.38 -7.98
C LYS A 148 -9.82 9.27 -7.21
N ALA A 149 -9.83 10.55 -7.53
CA ALA A 149 -9.21 11.59 -6.74
C ALA A 149 -10.22 12.73 -6.58
N ASP A 150 -10.04 13.56 -5.55
CA ASP A 150 -10.90 14.73 -5.34
C ASP A 150 -10.97 15.56 -6.64
N PHE A 151 -12.17 16.06 -6.96
CA PHE A 151 -12.48 16.90 -8.13
C PHE A 151 -12.51 16.24 -9.53
N ILE A 152 -12.11 14.96 -9.68
CA ILE A 152 -12.12 14.28 -10.99
C ILE A 152 -13.26 13.26 -11.18
N TYR A 153 -14.18 13.15 -10.21
CA TYR A 153 -15.39 12.34 -10.29
C TYR A 153 -16.56 13.01 -9.52
N ASP A 154 -17.77 12.47 -9.68
CA ASP A 154 -19.01 12.89 -8.99
C ASP A 154 -19.55 11.75 -8.12
N ASP A 155 -19.63 11.97 -6.81
CA ASP A 155 -20.16 11.04 -5.80
C ASP A 155 -21.61 11.34 -5.39
N LYS A 156 -22.23 12.39 -5.92
CA LYS A 156 -23.60 12.80 -5.59
C LYS A 156 -24.61 12.19 -6.55
N LEU A 157 -24.26 12.13 -7.83
CA LEU A 157 -25.12 11.57 -8.87
C LEU A 157 -24.82 10.11 -9.20
N TYR A 158 -23.78 9.53 -8.60
CA TYR A 158 -23.35 8.16 -8.87
C TYR A 158 -23.24 7.40 -7.56
N GLU A 159 -23.94 6.28 -7.46
CA GLU A 159 -23.86 5.39 -6.30
C GLU A 159 -23.41 4.00 -6.71
N GLN A 160 -22.77 3.30 -5.77
CA GLN A 160 -22.33 1.91 -5.92
C GLN A 160 -23.02 1.02 -4.88
N VAL A 161 -23.26 -0.24 -5.24
CA VAL A 161 -23.83 -1.28 -4.37
C VAL A 161 -23.06 -2.59 -4.55
N ASP A 162 -23.11 -3.48 -3.57
CA ASP A 162 -22.55 -4.83 -3.73
C ASP A 162 -23.51 -5.70 -4.56
N SER A 163 -22.98 -6.51 -5.47
CA SER A 163 -23.78 -7.47 -6.23
C SER A 163 -24.36 -8.58 -5.37
N GLU A 164 -23.80 -8.81 -4.19
CA GLU A 164 -24.27 -9.81 -3.23
C GLU A 164 -25.41 -9.28 -2.33
N ASP A 165 -25.61 -7.97 -2.24
CA ASP A 165 -26.69 -7.35 -1.44
C ASP A 165 -27.91 -7.00 -2.33
N LEU A 166 -28.65 -8.04 -2.73
CA LEU A 166 -29.88 -7.88 -3.52
C LEU A 166 -30.95 -7.06 -2.80
N ASP A 167 -30.97 -7.07 -1.47
CA ASP A 167 -31.93 -6.29 -0.68
C ASP A 167 -31.60 -4.79 -0.74
N GLU A 168 -30.32 -4.41 -0.69
CA GLU A 168 -29.90 -3.03 -0.93
C GLU A 168 -30.21 -2.60 -2.36
N ILE A 169 -29.87 -3.41 -3.36
CA ILE A 169 -30.20 -3.14 -4.77
C ILE A 169 -31.70 -2.86 -4.91
N LYS A 170 -32.55 -3.73 -4.33
CA LYS A 170 -34.00 -3.57 -4.34
C LYS A 170 -34.43 -2.25 -3.69
N ARG A 171 -33.98 -1.95 -2.47
CA ARG A 171 -34.31 -0.69 -1.77
C ARG A 171 -33.93 0.55 -2.58
N LYS A 172 -32.74 0.54 -3.21
CA LYS A 172 -32.25 1.66 -4.03
C LYS A 172 -33.11 1.86 -5.29
N LEU A 173 -33.45 0.77 -5.98
CA LEU A 173 -34.24 0.83 -7.21
C LEU A 173 -35.72 1.18 -6.94
N GLU A 174 -36.30 0.73 -5.82
CA GLU A 174 -37.66 1.10 -5.38
C GLU A 174 -37.82 2.62 -5.15
N GLY A 175 -36.72 3.33 -4.87
CA GLY A 175 -36.71 4.79 -4.80
C GLY A 175 -36.96 5.49 -6.14
N ARG A 176 -36.82 4.78 -7.28
CA ARG A 176 -37.10 5.27 -8.64
C ARG A 176 -36.34 6.55 -9.05
N GLU A 177 -35.15 6.74 -8.49
CA GLU A 177 -34.33 7.95 -8.76
C GLU A 177 -33.24 7.72 -9.82
N PHE A 178 -32.95 6.46 -10.13
CA PHE A 178 -31.87 6.07 -11.04
C PHE A 178 -32.34 6.01 -12.49
N ALA A 179 -31.57 6.62 -13.39
CA ALA A 179 -31.75 6.54 -14.83
C ALA A 179 -31.29 5.18 -15.38
N ALA A 180 -30.19 4.67 -14.83
CA ALA A 180 -29.60 3.41 -15.24
C ALA A 180 -28.95 2.66 -14.09
N PHE A 181 -28.91 1.34 -14.22
CA PHE A 181 -27.99 0.47 -13.50
C PHE A 181 -27.00 -0.14 -14.51
N ILE A 182 -25.73 0.26 -14.43
CA ILE A 182 -24.64 -0.18 -15.31
C ILE A 182 -23.88 -1.32 -14.65
N ILE A 183 -23.76 -2.45 -15.36
CA ILE A 183 -23.28 -3.72 -14.80
C ILE A 183 -22.34 -4.40 -15.81
N GLU A 184 -21.16 -4.79 -15.36
CA GLU A 184 -20.33 -5.78 -16.06
C GLU A 184 -20.81 -7.19 -15.66
N PRO A 185 -21.15 -8.09 -16.60
CA PRO A 185 -21.51 -9.48 -16.28
C PRO A 185 -20.36 -10.25 -15.61
N VAL A 186 -19.13 -9.92 -15.99
CA VAL A 186 -17.90 -10.33 -15.30
C VAL A 186 -17.07 -9.07 -15.09
N GLN A 187 -16.84 -8.69 -13.83
CA GLN A 187 -16.11 -7.47 -13.49
C GLN A 187 -14.62 -7.65 -13.75
N GLY A 188 -14.11 -7.05 -14.83
CA GLY A 188 -12.76 -7.31 -15.31
C GLY A 188 -11.69 -6.77 -14.39
N GLU A 189 -11.58 -5.45 -14.30
CA GLU A 189 -10.66 -4.83 -13.35
C GLU A 189 -11.02 -5.17 -11.91
N GLY A 190 -12.28 -5.52 -11.62
CA GLY A 190 -12.83 -5.97 -10.33
C GLY A 190 -12.30 -7.32 -9.81
N GLY A 191 -11.27 -7.88 -10.45
CA GLY A 191 -10.66 -9.16 -10.08
C GLY A 191 -11.26 -10.35 -10.83
N MET A 192 -11.78 -10.12 -12.03
CA MET A 192 -12.49 -11.13 -12.85
C MET A 192 -13.69 -11.76 -12.12
N LYS A 193 -14.38 -10.99 -11.28
CA LYS A 193 -15.53 -11.47 -10.49
C LYS A 193 -16.73 -11.74 -11.41
N VAL A 194 -17.16 -13.00 -11.49
CA VAL A 194 -18.36 -13.40 -12.24
C VAL A 194 -19.60 -13.04 -11.41
N ILE A 195 -20.53 -12.29 -11.99
CA ILE A 195 -21.83 -12.06 -11.35
C ILE A 195 -22.74 -13.25 -11.68
N PRO A 196 -23.34 -13.93 -10.69
CA PRO A 196 -24.20 -15.08 -10.96
C PRO A 196 -25.36 -14.72 -11.93
N PRO A 197 -25.67 -15.58 -12.91
CA PRO A 197 -26.76 -15.32 -13.86
C PRO A 197 -28.12 -15.04 -13.20
N ASP A 198 -28.43 -15.73 -12.09
CA ASP A 198 -29.67 -15.52 -11.34
C ASP A 198 -29.71 -14.14 -10.66
N THR A 199 -28.57 -13.66 -10.18
CA THR A 199 -28.42 -12.31 -9.64
C THR A 199 -28.61 -11.28 -10.74
N LEU A 200 -27.98 -11.46 -11.91
CA LEU A 200 -28.17 -10.58 -13.07
C LEU A 200 -29.65 -10.54 -13.51
N SER A 201 -30.29 -11.71 -13.61
CA SER A 201 -31.72 -11.82 -13.93
C SER A 201 -32.60 -11.05 -12.94
N SER A 202 -32.33 -11.20 -11.64
CA SER A 202 -33.03 -10.48 -10.57
C SER A 202 -32.86 -8.96 -10.69
N ILE A 203 -31.64 -8.49 -11.00
CA ILE A 203 -31.37 -7.06 -11.22
C ILE A 203 -32.15 -6.55 -12.44
N LEU A 204 -32.18 -7.30 -13.56
CA LEU A 204 -32.95 -6.90 -14.74
C LEU A 204 -34.44 -6.75 -14.43
N ALA A 205 -35.02 -7.69 -13.66
CA ALA A 205 -36.41 -7.60 -13.23
C ALA A 205 -36.66 -6.37 -12.34
N LEU A 206 -35.80 -6.11 -11.35
CA LEU A 206 -35.90 -4.94 -10.48
C LEU A 206 -35.77 -3.61 -11.23
N CYS A 207 -34.88 -3.54 -12.21
CA CYS A 207 -34.73 -2.38 -13.10
C CYS A 207 -36.03 -2.11 -13.85
N LYS A 208 -36.58 -3.15 -14.49
CA LYS A 208 -37.84 -3.08 -15.24
C LYS A 208 -39.02 -2.63 -14.37
N ASP A 209 -39.20 -3.23 -13.20
CA ASP A 209 -40.32 -2.92 -12.28
C ASP A 209 -40.28 -1.48 -11.74
N ASN A 210 -39.11 -0.84 -11.76
CA ASN A 210 -38.90 0.50 -11.24
C ASN A 210 -38.62 1.57 -12.31
N GLY A 211 -38.66 1.18 -13.60
CA GLY A 211 -38.39 2.07 -14.73
C GLY A 211 -36.96 2.61 -14.75
N THR A 212 -36.00 1.88 -14.18
CA THR A 212 -34.57 2.12 -14.32
C THR A 212 -34.07 1.30 -15.50
N LEU A 213 -33.27 1.87 -16.41
CA LEU A 213 -32.75 1.11 -17.53
C LEU A 213 -31.57 0.23 -17.12
N SER A 214 -31.59 -1.02 -17.54
CA SER A 214 -30.49 -1.96 -17.34
C SER A 214 -29.46 -1.85 -18.47
N VAL A 215 -28.20 -1.62 -18.10
CA VAL A 215 -27.10 -1.47 -19.06
C VAL A 215 -26.05 -2.54 -18.79
N PHE A 216 -25.89 -3.48 -19.72
CA PHE A 216 -24.77 -4.42 -19.68
C PHE A 216 -23.56 -3.81 -20.38
N ASP A 217 -22.53 -3.54 -19.58
CA ASP A 217 -21.22 -3.14 -20.07
C ASP A 217 -20.44 -4.39 -20.47
N GLU A 218 -20.54 -4.75 -21.75
CA GLU A 218 -19.85 -5.90 -22.35
C GLU A 218 -18.62 -5.46 -23.17
N VAL A 219 -18.07 -4.29 -22.85
CA VAL A 219 -16.84 -3.77 -23.47
C VAL A 219 -15.69 -4.77 -23.36
N GLN A 220 -15.62 -5.56 -22.29
CA GLN A 220 -14.59 -6.59 -22.10
C GLN A 220 -15.09 -8.02 -22.27
N THR A 221 -16.31 -8.33 -21.82
CA THR A 221 -16.87 -9.69 -21.84
C THR A 221 -17.43 -10.10 -23.21
N GLY A 222 -17.73 -9.13 -24.07
CA GLY A 222 -18.31 -9.37 -25.38
C GLY A 222 -17.32 -9.91 -26.42
N ILE A 223 -17.86 -10.14 -27.61
CA ILE A 223 -17.15 -10.54 -28.83
C ILE A 223 -16.33 -11.82 -28.63
N GLY A 224 -16.95 -12.85 -28.07
CA GLY A 224 -16.35 -14.19 -27.95
C GLY A 224 -15.60 -14.48 -26.66
N ARG A 225 -15.25 -13.47 -25.85
CA ARG A 225 -14.36 -13.62 -24.67
C ARG A 225 -14.83 -14.68 -23.66
N LEU A 226 -16.14 -14.80 -23.45
CA LEU A 226 -16.72 -15.77 -22.52
C LEU A 226 -17.04 -17.15 -23.15
N GLY A 227 -16.67 -17.39 -24.42
CA GLY A 227 -17.07 -18.59 -25.17
C GLY A 227 -18.45 -18.49 -25.83
N ALA A 228 -19.08 -17.32 -25.77
CA ALA A 228 -20.26 -16.94 -26.53
C ALA A 228 -20.05 -15.54 -27.12
N PHE A 229 -20.92 -15.10 -28.02
CA PHE A 229 -20.81 -13.76 -28.59
C PHE A 229 -20.80 -12.66 -27.51
N CYS A 230 -21.64 -12.78 -26.48
CA CYS A 230 -21.61 -11.95 -25.28
C CYS A 230 -22.27 -12.68 -24.10
N ALA A 231 -22.18 -12.12 -22.89
CA ALA A 231 -22.82 -12.69 -21.71
C ALA A 231 -24.35 -12.69 -21.81
N ALA A 232 -24.94 -11.67 -22.44
CA ALA A 232 -26.39 -11.61 -22.64
C ALA A 232 -26.91 -12.84 -23.41
N THR A 233 -26.21 -13.29 -24.45
CA THR A 233 -26.57 -14.52 -25.18
C THR A 233 -26.20 -15.78 -24.42
N LEU A 234 -25.03 -15.81 -23.77
CA LEU A 234 -24.59 -16.94 -22.93
C LEU A 234 -25.60 -17.29 -21.85
N TYR A 235 -26.16 -16.28 -21.18
CA TYR A 235 -27.08 -16.44 -20.05
C TYR A 235 -28.55 -16.28 -20.44
N ALA A 236 -28.86 -16.12 -21.73
CA ALA A 236 -30.20 -15.84 -22.24
C ALA A 236 -30.90 -14.66 -21.53
N LEU A 237 -30.14 -13.62 -21.20
CA LEU A 237 -30.61 -12.40 -20.55
C LEU A 237 -30.80 -11.27 -21.56
N LYS A 238 -31.81 -10.42 -21.31
CA LYS A 238 -32.18 -9.33 -22.22
C LYS A 238 -32.13 -7.98 -21.49
N PRO A 239 -30.95 -7.39 -21.26
CA PRO A 239 -30.84 -6.01 -20.74
C PRO A 239 -31.48 -5.00 -21.71
N ASP A 240 -31.70 -3.76 -21.26
CA ASP A 240 -32.27 -2.70 -22.09
C ASP A 240 -31.24 -2.13 -23.08
N VAL A 241 -29.98 -2.06 -22.63
CA VAL A 241 -28.85 -1.55 -23.41
C VAL A 241 -27.65 -2.48 -23.27
N ILE A 242 -26.93 -2.73 -24.37
CA ILE A 242 -25.66 -3.48 -24.38
C ILE A 242 -24.56 -2.62 -24.99
N LEU A 243 -23.38 -2.63 -24.35
CA LEU A 243 -22.21 -1.88 -24.78
C LEU A 243 -21.09 -2.81 -25.26
N PHE A 244 -20.48 -2.53 -26.41
CA PHE A 244 -19.31 -3.23 -26.94
C PHE A 244 -18.18 -2.25 -27.26
N SER A 245 -16.93 -2.70 -27.17
CA SER A 245 -15.74 -2.01 -27.66
C SER A 245 -14.58 -3.02 -27.72
N LYS A 246 -13.34 -2.63 -27.39
CA LYS A 246 -12.14 -3.47 -27.33
C LYS A 246 -12.04 -4.43 -28.54
N ALA A 247 -12.40 -5.70 -28.35
CA ALA A 247 -12.33 -6.77 -29.33
C ALA A 247 -13.08 -6.45 -30.64
N LEU A 248 -14.13 -5.63 -30.60
CA LEU A 248 -14.86 -5.18 -31.79
C LEU A 248 -13.94 -4.51 -32.84
N GLY A 249 -12.84 -3.90 -32.40
CA GLY A 249 -11.86 -3.23 -33.24
C GLY A 249 -10.84 -4.13 -33.94
N ALA A 250 -10.93 -5.46 -33.76
CA ALA A 250 -9.96 -6.45 -34.25
C ALA A 250 -8.51 -6.26 -33.75
N GLY A 251 -8.29 -5.44 -32.73
CA GLY A 251 -6.94 -5.02 -32.33
C GLY A 251 -6.31 -3.94 -33.22
N ILE A 252 -7.04 -3.47 -34.24
CA ILE A 252 -6.55 -2.53 -35.25
C ILE A 252 -7.14 -1.13 -35.06
N SER A 253 -8.48 -1.03 -34.91
CA SER A 253 -9.18 0.24 -34.96
C SER A 253 -10.01 0.49 -33.68
N PRO A 254 -9.89 1.66 -33.04
CA PRO A 254 -10.76 2.03 -31.91
C PRO A 254 -12.22 2.14 -32.35
N ILE A 255 -13.12 1.44 -31.65
CA ILE A 255 -14.56 1.47 -31.90
C ILE A 255 -15.32 1.11 -30.61
N GLY A 256 -16.49 1.70 -30.45
CA GLY A 256 -17.49 1.27 -29.48
C GLY A 256 -18.87 1.24 -30.12
N ALA A 257 -19.80 0.47 -29.55
CA ALA A 257 -21.17 0.33 -30.02
C ALA A 257 -22.12 0.19 -28.84
N MET A 258 -23.17 1.02 -28.82
CA MET A 258 -24.28 0.94 -27.88
C MET A 258 -25.52 0.46 -28.63
N LEU A 259 -26.05 -0.71 -28.28
CA LEU A 259 -27.27 -1.28 -28.84
C LEU A 259 -28.44 -1.16 -27.86
N TYR A 260 -29.62 -0.85 -28.37
CA TYR A 260 -30.85 -0.69 -27.58
C TYR A 260 -32.09 -0.98 -28.44
N SER A 261 -33.24 -1.19 -27.80
CA SER A 261 -34.49 -1.55 -28.48
C SER A 261 -35.25 -0.38 -29.08
N ASP A 262 -36.12 -0.68 -30.06
CA ASP A 262 -36.98 0.32 -30.73
C ASP A 262 -37.88 1.07 -29.74
N GLU A 263 -38.38 0.36 -28.73
CA GLU A 263 -39.18 0.90 -27.63
C GLU A 263 -38.46 2.01 -26.85
N LEU A 264 -37.13 2.04 -26.90
CA LEU A 264 -36.28 3.02 -26.23
C LEU A 264 -35.81 4.13 -27.18
N TYR A 265 -36.18 4.10 -28.46
CA TYR A 265 -35.74 5.08 -29.45
C TYR A 265 -36.14 6.51 -29.08
N LEU A 266 -35.18 7.43 -29.13
CA LEU A 266 -35.37 8.83 -28.78
C LEU A 266 -34.70 9.77 -29.78
N SER A 267 -35.49 10.40 -30.65
CA SER A 267 -35.01 11.40 -31.61
C SER A 267 -34.29 12.61 -30.97
N GLU A 268 -34.54 12.89 -29.69
CA GLU A 268 -33.84 13.92 -28.93
C GLU A 268 -32.37 13.52 -28.66
N PHE A 269 -32.10 12.25 -28.40
CA PHE A 269 -30.73 11.74 -28.22
C PHE A 269 -29.93 11.88 -29.52
N ASP A 270 -30.49 11.43 -30.65
CA ASP A 270 -29.85 11.53 -31.98
C ASP A 270 -29.48 12.98 -32.35
N ARG A 271 -30.28 13.96 -31.91
CA ARG A 271 -30.01 15.39 -32.13
C ARG A 271 -28.94 15.97 -31.21
N LYS A 272 -28.70 15.35 -30.04
CA LYS A 272 -27.83 15.88 -28.98
C LYS A 272 -26.54 15.09 -28.76
N HIS A 273 -26.42 13.91 -29.35
CA HIS A 273 -25.23 13.08 -29.26
C HIS A 273 -24.62 12.86 -30.64
N SER A 274 -23.35 13.23 -30.77
CA SER A 274 -22.52 12.98 -31.94
C SER A 274 -21.06 12.90 -31.53
N SER A 275 -20.22 12.26 -32.34
CA SER A 275 -18.77 12.26 -32.17
C SER A 275 -18.12 12.33 -33.55
N THR A 276 -17.08 13.16 -33.72
CA THR A 276 -16.43 13.42 -35.02
C THR A 276 -15.90 12.16 -35.69
N PHE A 277 -15.36 11.23 -34.90
CA PHE A 277 -14.77 9.98 -35.40
C PHE A 277 -15.72 8.79 -35.34
N ALA A 278 -16.90 8.93 -34.72
CA ALA A 278 -17.92 7.89 -34.75
C ALA A 278 -18.43 7.64 -36.19
N ASN A 279 -18.98 6.46 -36.42
CA ASN A 279 -19.35 5.97 -37.76
C ASN A 279 -18.15 5.86 -38.73
N ASN A 280 -16.95 5.63 -38.19
CA ASN A 280 -15.74 5.36 -38.94
C ASN A 280 -15.90 4.09 -39.78
N VAL A 281 -15.77 4.20 -41.10
CA VAL A 281 -15.98 3.09 -42.03
C VAL A 281 -14.86 2.05 -41.95
N LEU A 282 -13.63 2.45 -41.66
CA LEU A 282 -12.53 1.51 -41.43
C LEU A 282 -12.78 0.70 -40.16
N ALA A 283 -13.20 1.37 -39.09
CA ALA A 283 -13.54 0.71 -37.84
C ALA A 283 -14.72 -0.25 -38.01
N ALA A 284 -15.75 0.16 -38.78
CA ALA A 284 -16.86 -0.71 -39.13
C ALA A 284 -16.42 -1.93 -39.94
N THR A 285 -15.48 -1.76 -40.88
CA THR A 285 -14.89 -2.86 -41.66
C THR A 285 -14.19 -3.86 -40.74
N MET A 286 -13.43 -3.40 -39.74
CA MET A 286 -12.79 -4.28 -38.75
C MET A 286 -13.82 -5.03 -37.89
N GLY A 287 -14.88 -4.36 -37.44
CA GLY A 287 -15.96 -5.00 -36.69
C GLY A 287 -16.69 -6.08 -37.50
N ILE A 288 -16.97 -5.81 -38.79
CA ILE A 288 -17.56 -6.80 -39.70
C ILE A 288 -16.64 -8.00 -39.83
N ALA A 289 -15.35 -7.77 -40.09
CA ALA A 289 -14.36 -8.83 -40.26
C ALA A 289 -14.25 -9.73 -39.00
N VAL A 290 -14.34 -9.14 -37.80
CA VAL A 290 -14.35 -9.89 -36.53
C VAL A 290 -15.61 -10.75 -36.40
N ILE A 291 -16.79 -10.20 -36.68
CA ILE A 291 -18.04 -10.96 -36.59
C ILE A 291 -18.05 -12.08 -37.63
N GLU A 292 -17.65 -11.80 -38.87
CA GLU A 292 -17.51 -12.81 -39.92
C GLU A 292 -16.51 -13.90 -39.51
N HIS A 293 -15.36 -13.53 -38.93
CA HIS A 293 -14.39 -14.50 -38.46
C HIS A 293 -14.95 -15.41 -37.36
N LEU A 294 -15.73 -14.86 -36.43
CA LEU A 294 -16.36 -15.62 -35.34
C LEU A 294 -17.47 -16.55 -35.82
N THR A 295 -18.22 -16.15 -36.86
CA THR A 295 -19.49 -16.79 -37.25
C THR A 295 -19.40 -17.64 -38.50
N LYS A 296 -18.39 -17.43 -39.36
CA LYS A 296 -18.16 -18.26 -40.56
C LYS A 296 -17.92 -19.73 -40.19
N ASP A 297 -18.06 -20.60 -41.19
CA ASP A 297 -17.85 -22.04 -41.07
C ASP A 297 -18.65 -22.66 -39.90
N ASP A 298 -19.91 -22.21 -39.75
CA ASP A 298 -20.83 -22.65 -38.69
C ASP A 298 -20.29 -22.37 -37.27
N GLY A 299 -19.67 -21.20 -37.07
CA GLY A 299 -19.16 -20.78 -35.76
C GLY A 299 -17.95 -21.57 -35.26
N LYS A 300 -17.14 -22.14 -36.18
CA LYS A 300 -15.96 -22.95 -35.82
C LYS A 300 -14.98 -22.22 -34.89
N ALA A 301 -14.78 -20.92 -35.09
CA ALA A 301 -13.94 -20.11 -34.21
C ALA A 301 -14.50 -20.05 -32.78
N LEU A 302 -15.81 -19.85 -32.63
CA LEU A 302 -16.47 -19.86 -31.32
C LEU A 302 -16.39 -21.23 -30.64
N THR A 303 -16.59 -22.32 -31.40
CA THR A 303 -16.43 -23.70 -30.90
C THR A 303 -15.02 -23.91 -30.37
N HIS A 304 -13.99 -23.46 -31.11
CA HIS A 304 -12.61 -23.51 -30.64
C HIS A 304 -12.42 -22.75 -29.33
N ILE A 305 -12.97 -21.53 -29.20
CA ILE A 305 -12.89 -20.74 -27.97
C ILE A 305 -13.51 -21.50 -26.78
N GLN A 306 -14.64 -22.16 -26.98
CA GLN A 306 -15.28 -22.99 -25.95
C GLN A 306 -14.41 -24.18 -25.54
N GLU A 307 -13.78 -24.84 -26.51
CA GLU A 307 -12.86 -25.97 -26.24
C GLU A 307 -11.62 -25.53 -25.45
N VAL A 308 -10.99 -24.40 -25.80
CA VAL A 308 -9.83 -23.90 -25.06
C VAL A 308 -10.22 -23.33 -23.72
N SER A 309 -11.41 -22.73 -23.57
CA SER A 309 -11.93 -22.28 -22.28
C SER A 309 -12.10 -23.45 -21.32
N ARG A 310 -12.67 -24.57 -21.79
CA ARG A 310 -12.78 -25.80 -20.98
C ARG A 310 -11.41 -26.35 -20.57
N TYR A 311 -10.45 -26.33 -21.48
CA TYR A 311 -9.09 -26.76 -21.17
C TYR A 311 -8.41 -25.85 -20.14
N VAL A 312 -8.68 -24.54 -20.17
CA VAL A 312 -8.23 -23.60 -19.13
C VAL A 312 -8.87 -23.94 -17.79
N ASP A 313 -10.18 -24.25 -17.75
CA ASP A 313 -10.87 -24.67 -16.52
C ASP A 313 -10.25 -25.94 -15.94
N GLU A 314 -9.98 -26.95 -16.78
CA GLU A 314 -9.29 -28.18 -16.37
C GLU A 314 -7.91 -27.91 -15.74
N CYS A 315 -7.11 -27.01 -16.33
CA CYS A 315 -5.81 -26.60 -15.79
C CYS A 315 -5.93 -25.88 -14.43
N LEU A 316 -6.92 -24.99 -14.30
CA LEU A 316 -7.17 -24.23 -13.07
C LEU A 316 -7.66 -25.13 -11.93
N GLU A 317 -8.55 -26.07 -12.23
CA GLU A 317 -9.03 -27.08 -11.28
C GLU A 317 -7.87 -27.96 -10.80
N GLN A 318 -6.98 -28.40 -11.70
CA GLN A 318 -5.79 -29.17 -11.33
C GLN A 318 -4.84 -28.38 -10.43
N LEU A 319 -4.56 -27.12 -10.77
CA LEU A 319 -3.72 -26.25 -9.94
C LEU A 319 -4.32 -26.00 -8.56
N SER A 320 -5.62 -25.70 -8.50
CA SER A 320 -6.33 -25.47 -7.23
C SER A 320 -6.37 -26.72 -6.36
N ALA A 321 -6.54 -27.90 -6.96
CA ALA A 321 -6.46 -29.18 -6.26
C ALA A 321 -5.05 -29.49 -5.74
N LYS A 322 -4.00 -29.09 -6.48
CA LYS A 322 -2.60 -29.30 -6.11
C LYS A 322 -2.12 -28.33 -5.03
N HIS A 323 -2.61 -27.09 -5.06
CA HIS A 323 -2.17 -25.96 -4.22
C HIS A 323 -3.33 -25.30 -3.45
N PRO A 324 -4.14 -26.05 -2.68
CA PRO A 324 -5.43 -25.57 -2.15
C PRO A 324 -5.31 -24.42 -1.13
N GLU A 325 -4.18 -24.28 -0.44
CA GLU A 325 -3.94 -23.21 0.52
C GLU A 325 -3.34 -21.95 -0.11
N HIS A 326 -2.78 -22.07 -1.32
CA HIS A 326 -1.90 -21.07 -1.94
C HIS A 326 -2.42 -20.50 -3.26
N PHE A 327 -3.29 -21.23 -3.97
CA PHE A 327 -3.78 -20.82 -5.28
C PHE A 327 -5.31 -20.70 -5.32
N TYR A 328 -5.77 -19.54 -5.77
CA TYR A 328 -7.18 -19.24 -5.99
C TYR A 328 -7.37 -18.66 -7.39
N TRP A 329 -8.57 -18.77 -7.95
CA TRP A 329 -8.88 -18.20 -9.25
C TRP A 329 -10.33 -17.73 -9.36
N GLN A 330 -10.58 -16.80 -10.28
CA GLN A 330 -11.91 -16.35 -10.69
C GLN A 330 -11.96 -16.04 -12.19
N GLY A 331 -13.18 -15.97 -12.74
CA GLY A 331 -13.44 -15.56 -14.13
C GLY A 331 -14.21 -16.60 -14.95
N ALA A 332 -14.46 -16.28 -16.23
CA ALA A 332 -15.20 -17.14 -17.17
C ALA A 332 -14.66 -17.00 -18.63
N GLY A 333 -14.76 -18.05 -19.45
CA GLY A 333 -14.17 -18.12 -20.80
C GLY A 333 -12.63 -17.98 -20.85
N LEU A 334 -12.10 -16.99 -21.56
CA LEU A 334 -10.67 -16.65 -21.59
C LEU A 334 -10.36 -15.34 -20.86
N MET A 335 -11.08 -15.10 -19.76
CA MET A 335 -10.92 -13.97 -18.85
C MET A 335 -10.76 -14.54 -17.44
N ARG A 336 -9.52 -14.66 -16.95
CA ARG A 336 -9.20 -15.28 -15.65
C ARG A 336 -8.31 -14.39 -14.79
N GLY A 337 -8.55 -14.43 -13.49
CA GLY A 337 -7.67 -13.88 -12.46
C GLY A 337 -7.09 -15.03 -11.65
N LEU A 338 -5.77 -15.09 -11.57
CA LEU A 338 -5.00 -16.13 -10.89
C LEU A 338 -4.36 -15.51 -9.67
N GLU A 339 -4.74 -15.93 -8.48
CA GLU A 339 -4.31 -15.34 -7.22
C GLU A 339 -3.41 -16.29 -6.45
N ILE A 340 -2.29 -15.75 -5.97
CA ILE A 340 -1.35 -16.47 -5.09
C ILE A 340 -1.39 -15.85 -3.71
N GLN A 341 -1.55 -16.68 -2.69
CA GLN A 341 -1.48 -16.25 -1.29
C GLN A 341 -0.53 -17.15 -0.49
N ASP A 342 0.15 -16.55 0.47
CA ASP A 342 0.96 -17.24 1.45
C ASP A 342 0.61 -16.74 2.85
N SER A 343 -0.27 -17.49 3.53
CA SER A 343 -0.65 -17.21 4.92
C SER A 343 0.51 -17.49 5.89
N LYS A 344 1.47 -18.35 5.53
CA LYS A 344 2.67 -18.63 6.36
C LYS A 344 3.59 -17.42 6.41
N ALA A 345 3.52 -16.55 5.40
CA ALA A 345 4.25 -15.30 5.34
C ALA A 345 3.55 -14.12 6.03
N ALA A 346 2.39 -14.30 6.67
CA ALA A 346 1.63 -13.22 7.30
C ALA A 346 2.41 -12.42 8.37
N SER A 347 3.42 -13.03 8.98
CA SER A 347 4.31 -12.39 9.94
C SER A 347 5.57 -11.77 9.32
N ASN A 348 5.85 -12.02 8.05
CA ASN A 348 6.97 -11.41 7.33
C ASN A 348 6.55 -10.05 6.78
N ILE A 349 7.25 -9.01 7.24
CA ILE A 349 6.90 -7.61 6.92
C ILE A 349 6.84 -7.39 5.41
N PHE A 350 7.89 -7.78 4.67
CA PHE A 350 8.02 -7.45 3.26
C PHE A 350 7.09 -8.28 2.38
N ILE A 351 7.08 -9.60 2.56
CA ILE A 351 6.27 -10.51 1.76
C ILE A 351 4.79 -10.18 1.98
N ASN A 352 4.32 -10.11 3.23
CA ASN A 352 2.91 -9.84 3.48
C ASN A 352 2.49 -8.45 2.98
N PHE A 353 3.33 -7.42 3.17
CA PHE A 353 3.10 -6.11 2.57
C PHE A 353 2.99 -6.18 1.04
N SER A 354 3.91 -6.90 0.38
CA SER A 354 3.89 -7.07 -1.07
C SER A 354 2.65 -7.80 -1.55
N GLN A 355 2.12 -8.74 -0.75
CA GLN A 355 0.87 -9.43 -1.06
C GLN A 355 -0.32 -8.49 -1.04
N ARG A 356 -0.43 -7.69 0.03
CA ARG A 356 -1.58 -6.81 0.28
C ARG A 356 -1.59 -5.57 -0.61
N SER A 357 -0.43 -4.97 -0.83
CA SER A 357 -0.26 -3.83 -1.75
C SER A 357 -0.37 -4.22 -3.23
N GLY A 358 -0.27 -5.52 -3.54
CA GLY A 358 -0.26 -6.05 -4.91
C GLY A 358 1.13 -6.03 -5.58
N GLY A 359 2.18 -5.62 -4.87
CA GLY A 359 3.57 -5.66 -5.36
C GLY A 359 4.02 -7.08 -5.75
N LEU A 360 3.59 -8.12 -5.03
CA LEU A 360 3.96 -9.51 -5.33
C LEU A 360 3.46 -9.93 -6.73
N ALA A 361 2.29 -9.45 -7.16
CA ALA A 361 1.79 -9.77 -8.49
C ALA A 361 2.69 -9.19 -9.60
N TYR A 362 3.26 -7.99 -9.41
CA TYR A 362 4.25 -7.44 -10.36
C TYR A 362 5.52 -8.29 -10.41
N ILE A 363 5.99 -8.76 -9.25
CA ILE A 363 7.16 -9.63 -9.16
C ILE A 363 6.89 -10.97 -9.86
N ILE A 364 5.70 -11.56 -9.69
CA ILE A 364 5.28 -12.78 -10.39
C ILE A 364 5.22 -12.55 -11.91
N CYS A 365 4.60 -11.46 -12.37
CA CYS A 365 4.56 -11.12 -13.80
C CYS A 365 5.96 -10.95 -14.39
N SER A 366 6.86 -10.30 -13.65
CA SER A 366 8.24 -10.12 -14.07
C SER A 366 9.01 -11.44 -14.10
N PHE A 367 8.80 -12.32 -13.11
CA PHE A 367 9.36 -13.67 -13.11
C PHE A 367 8.88 -14.48 -14.32
N LEU A 368 7.57 -14.48 -14.60
CA LEU A 368 6.97 -15.13 -15.77
C LEU A 368 7.60 -14.63 -17.08
N LEU A 369 7.81 -13.32 -17.21
CA LEU A 369 8.43 -12.72 -18.39
C LEU A 369 9.91 -13.09 -18.52
N LYS A 370 10.69 -12.91 -17.45
CA LYS A 370 12.15 -13.07 -17.48
C LYS A 370 12.58 -14.53 -17.56
N HIS A 371 11.84 -15.44 -16.91
CA HIS A 371 12.20 -16.85 -16.82
C HIS A 371 11.54 -17.70 -17.91
N TYR A 372 10.28 -17.42 -18.27
CA TYR A 372 9.53 -18.23 -19.25
C TYR A 372 9.19 -17.49 -20.54
N GLY A 373 9.49 -16.20 -20.65
CA GLY A 373 9.09 -15.40 -21.81
C GLY A 373 7.57 -15.22 -21.90
N LEU A 374 6.86 -15.24 -20.78
CA LEU A 374 5.40 -15.09 -20.71
C LEU A 374 5.04 -13.68 -20.23
N PHE A 375 4.51 -12.84 -21.11
CA PHE A 375 4.11 -11.48 -20.78
C PHE A 375 2.65 -11.42 -20.31
N THR A 376 2.45 -10.92 -19.10
CA THR A 376 1.14 -10.59 -18.54
C THR A 376 1.27 -9.49 -17.48
N MET A 377 0.16 -9.00 -16.94
CA MET A 377 0.11 -7.92 -15.95
C MET A 377 -0.80 -8.26 -14.76
N PRO A 378 -0.59 -7.63 -13.59
CA PRO A 378 -1.48 -7.78 -12.44
C PRO A 378 -2.91 -7.27 -12.68
N LEU A 379 -3.85 -7.80 -11.88
CA LEU A 379 -5.20 -7.27 -11.72
C LEU A 379 -5.19 -6.14 -10.68
N MET A 380 -5.58 -4.94 -11.09
CA MET A 380 -5.32 -3.74 -10.29
C MET A 380 -6.24 -3.58 -9.06
N SER A 381 -7.40 -4.24 -9.00
CA SER A 381 -8.31 -4.15 -7.83
C SER A 381 -8.27 -5.35 -6.89
N ARG A 382 -7.56 -6.42 -7.27
CA ARG A 382 -7.41 -7.64 -6.49
C ARG A 382 -5.91 -7.89 -6.27
N PRO A 383 -5.37 -7.51 -5.08
CA PRO A 383 -3.97 -7.73 -4.76
C PRO A 383 -3.55 -9.18 -5.00
N CYS A 384 -2.26 -9.40 -5.29
CA CYS A 384 -1.72 -10.74 -5.58
C CYS A 384 -2.31 -11.49 -6.78
N SER A 385 -3.16 -10.86 -7.60
CA SER A 385 -3.77 -11.54 -8.73
C SER A 385 -3.13 -11.16 -10.06
N VAL A 386 -2.78 -12.17 -10.85
CA VAL A 386 -2.23 -12.08 -12.20
C VAL A 386 -3.35 -12.28 -13.21
N ARG A 387 -3.39 -11.43 -14.24
CA ARG A 387 -4.34 -11.57 -15.34
C ARG A 387 -3.94 -12.74 -16.24
N PHE A 388 -4.93 -13.51 -16.67
CA PHE A 388 -4.81 -14.40 -17.82
C PHE A 388 -5.93 -14.06 -18.78
N GLU A 389 -5.58 -13.34 -19.85
CA GLU A 389 -6.51 -12.87 -20.86
C GLU A 389 -5.86 -12.93 -22.25
N PRO A 390 -5.46 -14.13 -22.71
CA PRO A 390 -4.75 -14.30 -23.98
C PRO A 390 -5.66 -14.00 -25.19
N PRO A 391 -5.12 -13.96 -26.41
CA PRO A 391 -5.93 -14.04 -27.62
C PRO A 391 -6.88 -15.26 -27.62
N LEU A 392 -8.03 -15.11 -28.27
CA LEU A 392 -9.08 -16.13 -28.38
C LEU A 392 -8.66 -17.37 -29.18
N ASN A 393 -7.66 -17.23 -30.04
CA ASN A 393 -7.03 -18.28 -30.83
C ASN A 393 -5.76 -18.87 -30.16
N VAL A 394 -5.58 -18.67 -28.85
CA VAL A 394 -4.44 -19.22 -28.11
C VAL A 394 -4.40 -20.76 -28.22
N SER A 395 -3.20 -21.31 -28.41
CA SER A 395 -3.02 -22.75 -28.53
C SER A 395 -3.07 -23.46 -27.17
N LYS A 396 -3.49 -24.74 -27.15
CA LYS A 396 -3.43 -25.57 -25.93
C LYS A 396 -2.00 -25.76 -25.41
N GLU A 397 -1.00 -25.72 -26.30
CA GLU A 397 0.41 -25.82 -25.94
C GLU A 397 0.90 -24.57 -25.18
N ASP A 398 0.54 -23.38 -25.66
CA ASP A 398 0.84 -22.13 -24.98
C ASP A 398 0.11 -22.06 -23.62
N ILE A 399 -1.17 -22.46 -23.56
CA ILE A 399 -1.93 -22.58 -22.31
C ILE A 399 -1.20 -23.50 -21.32
N LYS A 400 -0.78 -24.68 -21.77
CA LYS A 400 -0.06 -25.65 -20.94
C LYS A 400 1.25 -25.08 -20.40
N THR A 401 1.99 -24.37 -21.25
CA THR A 401 3.25 -23.71 -20.87
C THR A 401 3.00 -22.69 -19.78
N PHE A 402 1.98 -21.84 -19.94
CA PHE A 402 1.61 -20.84 -18.94
C PHE A 402 1.27 -21.45 -17.59
N PHE A 403 0.40 -22.47 -17.57
CA PHE A 403 -0.01 -23.09 -16.31
C PHE A 403 1.09 -23.96 -15.68
N THR A 404 2.02 -24.50 -16.47
CA THR A 404 3.22 -25.17 -15.93
C THR A 404 4.14 -24.18 -15.23
N ALA A 405 4.34 -22.99 -15.81
CA ALA A 405 5.10 -21.92 -15.16
C ALA A 405 4.41 -21.45 -13.87
N PHE A 406 3.07 -21.33 -13.90
CA PHE A 406 2.31 -20.91 -12.72
C PHE A 406 2.31 -21.98 -11.61
N ASP A 407 2.27 -23.26 -11.96
CA ASP A 407 2.46 -24.40 -11.05
C ASP A 407 3.79 -24.32 -10.30
N GLU A 408 4.88 -23.99 -11.00
CA GLU A 408 6.19 -23.81 -10.38
C GLU A 408 6.18 -22.64 -9.39
N ILE A 409 5.56 -21.51 -9.74
CA ILE A 409 5.45 -20.35 -8.84
C ILE A 409 4.67 -20.72 -7.57
N CYS A 410 3.59 -21.50 -7.68
CA CYS A 410 2.85 -22.01 -6.52
C CYS A 410 3.77 -22.86 -5.62
N GLN A 411 4.57 -23.76 -6.21
CA GLN A 411 5.54 -24.57 -5.48
C GLN A 411 6.64 -23.73 -4.82
N LEU A 412 7.12 -22.67 -5.49
CA LEU A 412 8.11 -21.77 -4.91
C LEU A 412 7.55 -21.08 -3.67
N VAL A 413 6.32 -20.58 -3.73
CA VAL A 413 5.65 -19.95 -2.59
C VAL A 413 5.41 -20.96 -1.46
N GLU A 414 4.89 -22.14 -1.78
CA GLU A 414 4.68 -23.24 -0.82
C GLU A 414 5.95 -23.63 -0.05
N ASN A 415 7.07 -23.66 -0.77
CA ASN A 415 8.38 -24.03 -0.24
C ASN A 415 9.16 -22.84 0.34
N GLY A 416 8.57 -21.64 0.42
CA GLY A 416 9.23 -20.43 0.93
C GLY A 416 10.42 -19.97 0.08
N ARG A 417 10.46 -20.34 -1.21
CA ARG A 417 11.54 -20.08 -2.18
C ARG A 417 11.45 -18.72 -2.86
N TYR A 418 11.27 -17.68 -2.05
CA TYR A 418 11.30 -16.30 -2.50
C TYR A 418 12.67 -15.87 -3.05
N ASP A 419 13.76 -16.56 -2.67
CA ASP A 419 15.08 -16.40 -3.29
C ASP A 419 15.09 -16.72 -4.79
N ILE A 420 14.32 -17.71 -5.25
CA ILE A 420 14.15 -17.99 -6.69
C ILE A 420 13.18 -16.96 -7.29
N LEU A 421 12.01 -16.78 -6.65
CA LEU A 421 10.97 -15.90 -7.19
C LEU A 421 11.49 -14.46 -7.40
N PHE A 422 12.38 -13.98 -6.52
CA PHE A 422 12.92 -12.61 -6.57
C PHE A 422 14.27 -12.53 -7.30
N SER A 423 14.84 -13.66 -7.74
CA SER A 423 16.20 -13.71 -8.29
C SER A 423 16.37 -12.80 -9.52
N HIS A 424 15.32 -12.72 -10.33
CA HIS A 424 15.25 -11.94 -11.56
C HIS A 424 15.23 -10.42 -11.33
N LEU A 425 14.97 -9.94 -10.10
CA LEU A 425 14.96 -8.52 -9.76
C LEU A 425 16.38 -7.96 -9.65
N ILE A 426 17.36 -8.83 -9.43
CA ILE A 426 18.79 -8.52 -9.29
C ILE A 426 19.66 -9.45 -10.14
N ASP A 427 19.09 -10.01 -11.21
CA ASP A 427 19.76 -10.82 -12.22
C ASP A 427 20.57 -12.03 -11.69
N ILE A 428 20.09 -12.71 -10.65
CA ILE A 428 20.68 -13.97 -10.16
C ILE A 428 20.16 -15.14 -11.01
N PRO A 429 21.05 -15.93 -11.66
CA PRO A 429 20.64 -17.12 -12.39
C PRO A 429 20.04 -18.18 -11.45
N VAL A 430 18.84 -18.68 -11.77
CA VAL A 430 18.16 -19.72 -10.95
C VAL A 430 19.01 -20.98 -10.78
N ALA A 431 19.85 -21.32 -11.76
CA ALA A 431 20.76 -22.46 -11.70
C ALA A 431 21.86 -22.36 -10.63
N GLU A 432 22.12 -21.16 -10.10
CA GLU A 432 23.07 -20.93 -9.00
C GLU A 432 22.42 -21.09 -7.62
N LEU A 433 21.09 -21.18 -7.55
CA LEU A 433 20.33 -21.35 -6.32
C LEU A 433 19.98 -22.83 -6.08
N PRO A 434 19.70 -23.23 -4.82
CA PRO A 434 19.26 -24.59 -4.52
C PRO A 434 17.99 -24.98 -5.32
N PRO A 435 17.78 -26.27 -5.64
CA PRO A 435 16.61 -26.71 -6.41
C PRO A 435 15.28 -26.30 -5.77
N ALA A 436 14.28 -25.91 -6.56
CA ALA A 436 12.96 -25.43 -6.10
C ALA A 436 12.23 -26.36 -5.12
N SER A 437 12.57 -27.66 -5.11
CA SER A 437 12.03 -28.67 -4.19
C SER A 437 12.54 -28.57 -2.75
N VAL A 438 13.62 -27.81 -2.50
CA VAL A 438 14.09 -27.53 -1.13
C VAL A 438 13.11 -26.55 -0.48
N SER A 439 12.67 -26.86 0.74
CA SER A 439 11.75 -26.01 1.51
C SER A 439 12.48 -25.19 2.56
N TYR A 440 12.11 -23.93 2.70
CA TYR A 440 12.59 -23.01 3.72
C TYR A 440 11.40 -22.49 4.53
N PRO A 441 11.43 -22.51 5.87
CA PRO A 441 10.47 -21.75 6.64
C PRO A 441 10.66 -20.26 6.37
N ILE A 442 9.58 -19.47 6.48
CA ILE A 442 9.66 -18.01 6.28
C ILE A 442 10.69 -17.37 7.21
N SER A 443 10.71 -17.79 8.48
CA SER A 443 11.68 -17.36 9.49
C SER A 443 12.02 -18.48 10.46
N LYS A 444 13.14 -18.32 11.18
CA LYS A 444 13.54 -19.19 12.30
C LYS A 444 12.72 -18.93 13.58
N ASN A 445 11.99 -17.81 13.63
CA ASN A 445 11.22 -17.43 14.79
C ASN A 445 9.81 -18.04 14.77
N ASN A 446 9.60 -19.02 15.64
CA ASN A 446 8.32 -19.73 15.75
C ASN A 446 7.40 -19.19 16.85
N ASN A 447 7.87 -18.22 17.65
CA ASN A 447 7.12 -17.69 18.79
C ASN A 447 6.54 -16.30 18.47
N LEU A 448 5.56 -16.31 17.59
CA LEU A 448 4.93 -15.11 17.03
C LEU A 448 3.61 -14.81 17.73
N ALA A 449 3.40 -13.54 18.03
CA ALA A 449 2.13 -13.04 18.55
C ALA A 449 1.00 -13.32 17.57
N GLN A 450 -0.15 -13.72 18.11
CA GLN A 450 -1.36 -14.02 17.35
C GLN A 450 -2.45 -13.02 17.70
N ILE A 451 -3.39 -12.80 16.78
CA ILE A 451 -4.61 -12.04 17.07
C ILE A 451 -5.38 -12.73 18.21
N LYS A 452 -5.80 -11.95 19.20
CA LYS A 452 -6.53 -12.44 20.38
C LYS A 452 -8.03 -12.43 20.08
N ALA A 453 -8.69 -13.56 20.31
CA ALA A 453 -10.14 -13.61 20.50
C ALA A 453 -10.49 -13.07 21.90
N PRO A 454 -11.77 -12.73 22.20
CA PRO A 454 -12.16 -12.27 23.53
C PRO A 454 -11.71 -13.22 24.65
N ILE A 455 -10.97 -12.68 25.62
CA ILE A 455 -10.38 -13.45 26.73
C ILE A 455 -11.19 -13.21 28.00
N PRO A 456 -11.82 -14.25 28.60
CA PRO A 456 -12.58 -14.09 29.83
C PRO A 456 -11.76 -13.50 30.98
N GLY A 457 -12.28 -12.44 31.60
CA GLY A 457 -11.65 -11.77 32.75
C GLY A 457 -10.64 -10.68 32.37
N LEU A 458 -10.32 -10.49 31.09
CA LEU A 458 -9.53 -9.36 30.61
C LEU A 458 -10.41 -8.31 29.95
N ILE A 459 -10.02 -7.04 30.10
CA ILE A 459 -10.67 -5.92 29.43
C ILE A 459 -10.21 -5.88 27.96
N GLU A 460 -11.16 -5.77 27.03
CA GLU A 460 -10.83 -5.48 25.63
C GLU A 460 -10.39 -4.02 25.50
N GLY A 461 -9.12 -3.83 25.15
CA GLY A 461 -8.55 -2.55 24.79
C GLY A 461 -8.95 -2.11 23.38
N LYS A 462 -8.47 -0.94 22.98
CA LYS A 462 -8.75 -0.37 21.66
C LYS A 462 -7.91 -1.03 20.57
N LYS A 463 -8.46 -1.13 19.36
CA LYS A 463 -7.67 -1.59 18.22
C LYS A 463 -6.64 -0.52 17.84
N PHE A 464 -5.38 -0.90 17.60
CA PHE A 464 -4.31 0.06 17.29
C PHE A 464 -3.64 -0.19 15.94
N ALA A 465 -3.01 0.85 15.40
CA ALA A 465 -2.10 0.77 14.26
C ALA A 465 -0.78 1.48 14.60
N PHE A 466 0.34 0.92 14.18
CA PHE A 466 1.66 1.54 14.35
C PHE A 466 2.33 1.73 12.99
N LEU A 467 2.69 2.97 12.66
CA LEU A 467 3.27 3.31 11.37
C LEU A 467 4.77 2.99 11.36
N ILE A 468 5.21 2.20 10.39
CA ILE A 468 6.61 1.83 10.18
C ILE A 468 7.05 2.12 8.74
N HIS A 469 8.34 2.36 8.55
CA HIS A 469 8.93 2.55 7.23
C HIS A 469 10.36 2.01 7.19
N THR A 470 10.95 1.91 6.00
CA THR A 470 12.36 1.52 5.88
C THR A 470 13.25 2.63 6.45
N THR A 471 14.15 2.28 7.34
CA THR A 471 15.10 3.20 8.00
C THR A 471 16.48 3.14 7.32
N SER A 472 16.83 1.98 6.77
CA SER A 472 18.02 1.77 5.94
C SER A 472 17.91 0.46 5.15
N VAL A 473 18.70 0.34 4.07
CA VAL A 473 18.86 -0.90 3.30
C VAL A 473 19.36 -2.06 4.18
N ASN A 474 20.23 -1.78 5.14
CA ASN A 474 20.74 -2.80 6.05
C ASN A 474 19.67 -3.31 7.01
N GLU A 475 18.77 -2.44 7.50
CA GLU A 475 17.66 -2.87 8.35
C GLU A 475 16.60 -3.65 7.56
N LEU A 476 16.38 -3.28 6.29
CA LEU A 476 15.48 -4.02 5.39
C LEU A 476 15.93 -5.47 5.21
N ALA A 477 17.24 -5.75 5.13
CA ALA A 477 17.75 -7.11 5.00
C ALA A 477 17.36 -8.04 6.17
N HIS A 478 17.14 -7.49 7.38
CA HIS A 478 16.62 -8.28 8.50
C HIS A 478 15.17 -8.73 8.30
N SER A 479 14.39 -8.05 7.45
CA SER A 479 13.01 -8.42 7.12
C SER A 479 12.90 -9.46 6.00
N TYR A 480 14.01 -9.85 5.37
CA TYR A 480 13.98 -10.90 4.35
C TYR A 480 13.63 -12.26 4.97
N CYS A 481 12.94 -13.08 4.19
CA CYS A 481 12.67 -14.47 4.56
C CYS A 481 13.97 -15.30 4.56
N LEU A 482 13.89 -16.50 5.13
CA LEU A 482 15.07 -17.31 5.37
C LEU A 482 15.78 -17.75 4.08
N SER A 483 15.04 -18.07 3.02
CA SER A 483 15.64 -18.51 1.76
C SER A 483 16.54 -17.44 1.15
N ILE A 484 16.13 -16.17 1.18
CA ILE A 484 16.95 -15.04 0.75
C ILE A 484 18.17 -14.88 1.68
N LYS A 485 17.96 -14.93 2.99
CA LYS A 485 19.05 -14.76 3.98
C LYS A 485 20.14 -15.82 3.85
N GLU A 486 19.77 -17.07 3.54
CA GLU A 486 20.70 -18.20 3.49
C GLU A 486 21.34 -18.38 2.10
N ASN A 487 20.62 -18.05 1.02
CA ASN A 487 21.09 -18.31 -0.34
C ASN A 487 21.71 -17.09 -1.04
N TYR A 488 21.36 -15.86 -0.64
CA TYR A 488 21.98 -14.65 -1.20
C TYR A 488 23.19 -14.22 -0.39
N THR A 489 24.25 -13.85 -1.09
CA THR A 489 25.40 -13.15 -0.48
C THR A 489 24.96 -11.80 0.10
N LEU A 490 25.76 -11.25 1.03
CA LEU A 490 25.48 -9.92 1.61
C LEU A 490 25.38 -8.81 0.55
N GLU A 491 26.13 -8.93 -0.55
CA GLU A 491 26.06 -7.96 -1.64
C GLU A 491 24.75 -8.08 -2.43
N GLN A 492 24.32 -9.30 -2.74
CA GLN A 492 23.03 -9.56 -3.39
C GLN A 492 21.85 -9.09 -2.52
N GLN A 493 21.92 -9.30 -1.19
CA GLN A 493 20.90 -8.79 -0.26
C GLN A 493 20.81 -7.25 -0.27
N LYS A 494 21.95 -6.55 -0.40
CA LYS A 494 21.99 -5.09 -0.56
C LYS A 494 21.44 -4.65 -1.91
N GLN A 495 21.78 -5.35 -2.99
CA GLN A 495 21.23 -5.09 -4.32
C GLN A 495 19.71 -5.19 -4.31
N LEU A 496 19.15 -6.23 -3.68
CA LEU A 496 17.70 -6.38 -3.52
C LEU A 496 17.11 -5.21 -2.72
N GLY A 497 17.79 -4.77 -1.65
CA GLY A 497 17.30 -3.66 -0.85
C GLY A 497 17.37 -2.31 -1.55
N ASN A 498 18.37 -2.10 -2.40
CA ASN A 498 18.45 -0.95 -3.30
C ASN A 498 17.32 -0.97 -4.32
N TRP A 499 17.02 -2.14 -4.90
CA TRP A 499 15.89 -2.31 -5.80
C TRP A 499 14.56 -1.99 -5.12
N ILE A 500 14.32 -2.50 -3.90
CA ILE A 500 13.12 -2.19 -3.12
C ILE A 500 13.02 -0.67 -2.91
N THR A 501 14.11 -0.02 -2.52
CA THR A 501 14.14 1.43 -2.29
C THR A 501 13.84 2.22 -3.58
N GLN A 502 14.38 1.78 -4.72
CA GLN A 502 14.11 2.39 -6.03
C GLN A 502 12.62 2.30 -6.41
N VAL A 503 12.00 1.12 -6.29
CA VAL A 503 10.56 0.96 -6.54
C VAL A 503 9.74 1.82 -5.58
N SER A 504 10.16 1.91 -4.32
CA SER A 504 9.50 2.71 -3.29
C SER A 504 9.53 4.20 -3.57
N SER A 505 10.54 4.71 -4.27
CA SER A 505 10.58 6.11 -4.69
C SER A 505 9.49 6.47 -5.72
N ILE A 506 8.92 5.46 -6.37
CA ILE A 506 7.87 5.59 -7.40
C ILE A 506 6.49 5.37 -6.78
N ASP A 507 6.33 4.31 -5.98
CA ASP A 507 5.09 3.98 -5.30
C ASP A 507 5.37 3.55 -3.86
N PHE A 508 5.00 4.41 -2.91
CA PHE A 508 5.23 4.23 -1.48
C PHE A 508 3.93 4.14 -0.67
N ASN A 509 2.81 3.82 -1.31
CA ASN A 509 1.54 3.74 -0.61
C ASN A 509 1.61 2.72 0.55
N PRO A 510 1.19 3.09 1.76
CA PRO A 510 1.24 2.20 2.90
C PRO A 510 0.15 1.12 2.84
N ASP A 511 0.44 -0.05 3.42
CA ASP A 511 -0.55 -1.09 3.70
C ASP A 511 -0.14 -1.84 4.98
N ILE A 512 -0.99 -2.76 5.45
CA ILE A 512 -0.69 -3.65 6.56
C ILE A 512 0.50 -4.54 6.19
N ALA A 513 1.51 -4.57 7.05
CA ALA A 513 2.60 -5.52 7.00
C ALA A 513 2.34 -6.72 7.90
N VAL A 514 1.86 -6.51 9.13
CA VAL A 514 1.60 -7.60 10.09
C VAL A 514 0.42 -7.23 10.99
N GLU A 515 -0.39 -8.21 11.35
CA GLU A 515 -1.44 -8.10 12.38
C GLU A 515 -1.11 -9.02 13.55
N PHE A 516 -1.31 -8.52 14.77
CA PHE A 516 -0.99 -9.27 15.98
C PHE A 516 -1.82 -8.76 17.17
N GLY A 517 -1.91 -9.59 18.21
CA GLY A 517 -2.56 -9.23 19.47
C GLY A 517 -1.58 -9.26 20.63
N VAL A 518 -1.85 -8.45 21.64
CA VAL A 518 -1.03 -8.33 22.85
C VAL A 518 -1.92 -8.49 24.07
N GLU A 519 -1.45 -9.26 25.03
CA GLU A 519 -2.13 -9.53 26.29
C GLU A 519 -1.29 -9.06 27.47
N SER A 520 -1.96 -8.44 28.44
CA SER A 520 -1.43 -8.07 29.74
C SER A 520 -2.25 -8.78 30.82
N SER A 521 -1.82 -8.66 32.08
CA SER A 521 -2.53 -9.27 33.22
C SER A 521 -3.97 -8.75 33.44
N THR A 522 -4.35 -7.65 32.79
CA THR A 522 -5.66 -6.99 33.00
C THR A 522 -6.45 -6.70 31.73
N ALA A 523 -5.79 -6.71 30.56
CA ALA A 523 -6.39 -6.32 29.29
C ALA A 523 -5.72 -7.02 28.10
N TYR A 524 -6.41 -7.09 26.97
CA TYR A 524 -5.85 -7.49 25.68
C TYR A 524 -6.22 -6.47 24.59
N ALA A 525 -5.39 -6.33 23.56
CA ALA A 525 -5.66 -5.47 22.42
C ALA A 525 -5.09 -6.07 21.14
N ASN A 526 -5.80 -5.90 20.03
CA ASN A 526 -5.34 -6.29 18.70
C ASN A 526 -4.86 -5.06 17.92
N GLY A 527 -3.90 -5.25 17.04
CA GLY A 527 -3.42 -4.17 16.20
C GLY A 527 -2.62 -4.63 15.00
N MET A 528 -2.02 -3.66 14.34
CA MET A 528 -1.31 -3.86 13.07
C MET A 528 -0.10 -2.94 12.94
N LEU A 529 0.92 -3.44 12.23
CA LEU A 529 2.00 -2.62 11.69
C LEU A 529 1.61 -2.17 10.29
N LEU A 530 1.60 -0.86 10.03
CA LEU A 530 1.37 -0.29 8.71
C LEU A 530 2.71 0.12 8.12
N PHE A 531 3.09 -0.47 7.00
CA PHE A 531 4.38 -0.27 6.38
C PHE A 531 4.26 0.53 5.08
N SER A 532 5.10 1.56 4.94
CA SER A 532 5.45 2.17 3.66
C SER A 532 6.93 1.90 3.39
N PRO A 533 7.31 1.53 2.17
CA PRO A 533 8.69 1.20 1.89
C PRO A 533 9.57 2.45 1.64
N ILE A 534 9.01 3.67 1.76
CA ILE A 534 9.73 4.95 1.60
C ILE A 534 10.90 5.11 2.58
N SER A 535 12.03 5.59 2.08
CA SER A 535 13.22 5.85 2.88
C SER A 535 13.07 7.14 3.71
N PRO A 536 13.89 7.35 4.77
CA PRO A 536 13.87 8.60 5.53
C PRO A 536 14.28 9.80 4.68
N GLU A 537 15.22 9.61 3.75
CA GLU A 537 15.70 10.65 2.84
C GLU A 537 14.59 11.12 1.90
N ASP A 538 13.91 10.17 1.25
CA ASP A 538 12.79 10.47 0.34
C ASP A 538 11.62 11.10 1.10
N MET A 539 11.29 10.57 2.29
CA MET A 539 10.23 11.12 3.13
C MET A 539 10.50 12.58 3.53
N MET A 540 11.77 12.93 3.77
CA MET A 540 12.18 14.31 4.05
C MET A 540 12.22 15.19 2.80
N ALA A 541 12.42 14.62 1.61
CA ALA A 541 12.38 15.32 0.34
C ALA A 541 10.94 15.68 -0.12
N LEU A 542 9.93 14.94 0.36
CA LEU A 542 8.52 15.21 0.05
C LEU A 542 8.12 16.66 0.37
N SER A 543 7.34 17.27 -0.52
CA SER A 543 6.66 18.55 -0.28
C SER A 543 5.60 18.44 0.82
N ALA A 544 5.14 19.58 1.35
CA ALA A 544 4.08 19.59 2.36
C ALA A 544 2.79 18.90 1.89
N LYS A 545 2.46 18.99 0.59
CA LYS A 545 1.29 18.34 -0.01
C LYS A 545 1.46 16.82 -0.06
N GLU A 546 2.62 16.35 -0.52
CA GLU A 546 2.91 14.90 -0.61
C GLU A 546 2.97 14.26 0.78
N ARG A 547 3.56 14.93 1.77
CA ARG A 547 3.52 14.47 3.17
C ARG A 547 2.09 14.34 3.70
N ALA A 548 1.21 15.28 3.36
CA ALA A 548 -0.19 15.21 3.76
C ALA A 548 -0.92 14.03 3.10
N VAL A 549 -0.63 13.74 1.83
CA VAL A 549 -1.16 12.58 1.10
C VAL A 549 -0.69 11.28 1.74
N LEU A 550 0.63 11.10 1.92
CA LEU A 550 1.19 9.91 2.58
C LEU A 550 0.56 9.66 3.96
N MET A 551 0.47 10.71 4.78
CA MET A 551 -0.13 10.56 6.11
C MET A 551 -1.64 10.30 6.07
N LYS A 552 -2.35 10.79 5.05
CA LYS A 552 -3.76 10.47 4.81
C LYS A 552 -3.90 8.99 4.46
N GLU A 553 -3.10 8.47 3.53
CA GLU A 553 -3.16 7.06 3.13
C GLU A 553 -2.88 6.11 4.30
N TYR A 554 -1.86 6.40 5.13
CA TYR A 554 -1.62 5.64 6.35
C TYR A 554 -2.84 5.56 7.26
N LEU A 555 -3.57 6.67 7.37
CA LEU A 555 -4.79 6.69 8.17
C LEU A 555 -5.96 6.01 7.53
N ASP A 556 -6.16 6.19 6.24
CA ASP A 556 -7.26 5.59 5.51
C ASP A 556 -7.14 4.06 5.64
N VAL A 557 -5.91 3.52 5.57
CA VAL A 557 -5.63 2.11 5.87
C VAL A 557 -5.92 1.77 7.33
N ALA A 558 -5.47 2.57 8.29
CA ALA A 558 -5.73 2.33 9.72
C ALA A 558 -7.23 2.29 10.03
N GLU A 559 -7.99 3.26 9.50
CA GLU A 559 -9.43 3.41 9.67
C GLU A 559 -10.21 2.28 9.00
N LYS A 560 -9.88 1.96 7.75
CA LYS A 560 -10.50 0.85 7.02
C LYS A 560 -10.37 -0.47 7.78
N ASN A 561 -9.30 -0.63 8.55
CA ASN A 561 -9.04 -1.82 9.37
C ASN A 561 -9.43 -1.64 10.85
N GLY A 562 -10.17 -0.58 11.18
CA GLY A 562 -10.81 -0.38 12.49
C GLY A 562 -9.90 0.13 13.60
N ALA A 563 -8.70 0.64 13.29
CA ALA A 563 -7.82 1.19 14.31
C ALA A 563 -8.42 2.48 14.92
N GLU A 564 -8.41 2.56 16.24
CA GLU A 564 -8.84 3.71 17.02
C GLU A 564 -7.66 4.56 17.53
N ILE A 565 -6.53 3.90 17.76
CA ILE A 565 -5.26 4.53 18.18
C ILE A 565 -4.22 4.33 17.08
N VAL A 566 -3.51 5.41 16.72
CA VAL A 566 -2.43 5.36 15.73
C VAL A 566 -1.13 5.88 16.34
N GLY A 567 -0.12 5.02 16.38
CA GLY A 567 1.24 5.33 16.80
C GLY A 567 2.11 5.78 15.63
N LEU A 568 2.73 6.96 15.74
CA LEU A 568 3.62 7.54 14.74
C LEU A 568 5.05 7.03 14.96
N GLY A 569 5.47 6.00 14.23
CA GLY A 569 6.83 5.47 14.30
C GLY A 569 7.85 6.29 13.51
N ALA A 570 9.07 6.40 14.06
CA ALA A 570 10.24 6.99 13.41
C ALA A 570 9.96 8.33 12.69
N TYR A 571 10.23 8.44 11.38
CA TYR A 571 10.14 9.70 10.65
C TYR A 571 8.70 10.18 10.43
N THR A 572 7.70 9.32 10.56
CA THR A 572 6.29 9.76 10.49
C THR A 572 5.96 10.77 11.60
N SER A 573 6.58 10.62 12.78
CA SER A 573 6.52 11.63 13.85
C SER A 573 7.26 12.91 13.47
N VAL A 574 8.42 12.80 12.82
CA VAL A 574 9.25 13.95 12.42
C VAL A 574 8.54 14.83 11.38
N ILE A 575 8.05 14.23 10.29
CA ILE A 575 7.41 14.96 9.19
C ILE A 575 6.05 15.56 9.57
N THR A 576 5.47 15.11 10.68
CA THR A 576 4.21 15.62 11.25
C THR A 576 4.42 16.55 12.45
N ASN A 577 5.66 16.96 12.71
CA ASN A 577 6.04 17.82 13.85
C ASN A 577 5.58 17.24 15.20
N GLY A 578 5.85 15.95 15.41
CA GLY A 578 5.44 15.17 16.57
C GLY A 578 3.95 14.82 16.58
N GLY A 579 3.29 14.81 15.43
CA GLY A 579 1.84 14.60 15.27
C GLY A 579 0.98 15.88 15.28
N ASN A 580 1.56 17.06 15.57
CA ASN A 580 0.82 18.32 15.65
C ASN A 580 0.08 18.70 14.35
N SER A 581 0.65 18.38 13.19
CA SER A 581 -0.01 18.70 11.91
C SER A 581 -1.27 17.86 11.64
N LEU A 582 -1.51 16.82 12.44
CA LEU A 582 -2.56 15.85 12.25
C LEU A 582 -3.73 16.03 13.23
N VAL A 583 -3.48 16.57 14.43
CA VAL A 583 -4.48 16.72 15.51
C VAL A 583 -5.71 17.53 15.08
N ASN A 584 -5.51 18.62 14.34
CA ASN A 584 -6.61 19.52 13.95
C ASN A 584 -7.34 19.10 12.67
N ASN A 585 -6.87 18.06 11.97
CA ASN A 585 -7.28 17.72 10.61
C ASN A 585 -7.97 16.35 10.48
N ARG A 586 -8.43 15.71 11.57
CA ARG A 586 -8.85 14.29 11.54
C ARG A 586 -10.16 13.94 12.24
N GLN A 587 -10.79 12.91 11.68
CA GLN A 587 -11.99 12.18 12.12
C GLN A 587 -11.73 11.34 13.40
N GLY A 588 -11.64 11.99 14.56
CA GLY A 588 -11.87 11.30 15.85
C GLY A 588 -10.91 10.19 16.31
N ARG A 589 -9.77 9.93 15.63
CA ARG A 589 -8.77 8.93 16.05
C ARG A 589 -7.78 9.48 17.07
N ILE A 590 -7.35 8.64 18.00
CA ILE A 590 -6.34 8.99 19.00
C ILE A 590 -4.95 8.76 18.42
N LEU A 591 -4.03 9.68 18.71
CA LEU A 591 -2.66 9.65 18.18
C LEU A 591 -1.68 9.55 19.34
N THR A 592 -0.61 8.80 19.15
CA THR A 592 0.61 8.91 19.95
C THR A 592 1.85 8.90 19.07
N ASN A 593 2.95 9.47 19.55
CA ASN A 593 4.24 9.40 18.85
C ASN A 593 5.31 8.62 19.62
N GLY A 594 4.99 8.07 20.80
CA GLY A 594 5.91 7.19 21.52
C GLY A 594 7.10 7.85 22.19
N ASN A 595 7.22 9.18 22.11
CA ASN A 595 8.40 9.90 22.61
C ASN A 595 8.51 9.90 24.14
N SER A 596 7.38 9.78 24.85
CA SER A 596 7.35 9.80 26.31
C SER A 596 8.02 8.55 26.87
N LEU A 597 7.56 7.37 26.49
CA LEU A 597 8.11 6.10 26.95
C LEU A 597 9.54 5.90 26.44
N THR A 598 9.85 6.37 25.23
CA THR A 598 11.23 6.36 24.71
C THR A 598 12.17 7.16 25.59
N ALA A 599 11.80 8.37 25.98
CA ALA A 599 12.61 9.19 26.88
C ALA A 599 12.72 8.57 28.28
N VAL A 600 11.62 8.07 28.82
CA VAL A 600 11.62 7.41 30.14
C VAL A 600 12.53 6.18 30.15
N ALA A 601 12.50 5.35 29.11
CA ALA A 601 13.36 4.17 29.02
C ALA A 601 14.86 4.55 29.02
N VAL A 602 15.23 5.65 28.36
CA VAL A 602 16.60 6.20 28.39
C VAL A 602 16.95 6.72 29.80
N ILE A 603 16.04 7.48 30.42
CA ILE A 603 16.26 8.05 31.76
C ILE A 603 16.46 6.95 32.78
N GLU A 604 15.62 5.91 32.77
CA GLU A 604 15.70 4.79 33.71
C GLU A 604 16.95 3.94 33.48
N GLY A 605 17.35 3.74 32.22
CA GLY A 605 18.61 3.07 31.87
C GLY A 605 19.85 3.78 32.37
N ILE A 606 19.89 5.11 32.25
CA ILE A 606 20.99 5.88 32.80
C ILE A 606 20.96 5.80 34.33
N ARG A 607 19.78 5.96 34.95
CA ARG A 607 19.62 5.91 36.41
C ARG A 607 20.07 4.59 37.02
N SER A 608 19.86 3.45 36.35
CA SER A 608 20.33 2.14 36.81
C SER A 608 21.85 1.98 36.77
N MET A 609 22.56 2.83 36.03
CA MET A 609 24.03 2.81 35.89
C MET A 609 24.72 3.93 36.69
N LEU A 610 23.97 4.73 37.44
CA LEU A 610 24.53 5.82 38.25
C LEU A 610 25.25 5.28 39.50
N THR A 611 26.35 5.95 39.85
CA THR A 611 27.04 5.71 41.13
C THR A 611 26.49 6.64 42.22
N GLU A 612 26.83 6.39 43.49
CA GLU A 612 26.41 7.23 44.64
C GLU A 612 26.79 8.72 44.50
N ASN A 613 27.74 9.08 43.62
CA ASN A 613 28.22 10.44 43.40
C ASN A 613 27.84 11.03 42.01
N ALA A 614 26.68 10.66 41.46
CA ALA A 614 26.26 11.11 40.12
C ALA A 614 26.21 12.64 39.93
N SER A 615 26.05 13.42 41.01
CA SER A 615 26.13 14.88 40.95
C SER A 615 27.53 15.43 40.60
N ARG A 616 28.58 14.60 40.66
CA ARG A 616 29.94 14.94 40.19
C ARG A 616 30.21 14.57 38.74
N GLN A 617 29.30 13.84 38.11
CA GLN A 617 29.44 13.38 36.72
C GLN A 617 28.84 14.41 35.75
N THR A 618 29.28 14.37 34.50
CA THR A 618 28.81 15.25 33.42
C THR A 618 27.96 14.48 32.41
N LEU A 619 26.75 14.97 32.13
CA LEU A 619 25.88 14.47 31.08
C LEU A 619 25.99 15.36 29.83
N ALA A 620 26.18 14.79 28.64
CA ALA A 620 25.96 15.49 27.37
C ALA A 620 24.68 14.99 26.69
N VAL A 621 23.88 15.91 26.16
CA VAL A 621 22.67 15.57 25.39
C VAL A 621 22.74 16.18 24.00
N VAL A 622 22.77 15.29 22.99
CA VAL A 622 22.64 15.63 21.57
C VAL A 622 21.18 15.48 21.16
N GLY A 623 20.61 16.51 20.53
CA GLY A 623 19.19 16.50 20.15
C GLY A 623 18.23 17.01 21.23
N ALA A 624 18.71 17.79 22.21
CA ALA A 624 17.90 18.31 23.33
C ALA A 624 16.70 19.20 22.92
N ARG A 625 16.62 19.64 21.66
CA ARG A 625 15.46 20.37 21.12
C ARG A 625 14.28 19.45 20.76
N GLY A 626 14.57 18.18 20.50
CA GLY A 626 13.55 17.15 20.28
C GLY A 626 12.84 16.78 21.58
N SER A 627 11.67 16.15 21.48
CA SER A 627 10.87 15.70 22.63
C SER A 627 11.67 14.75 23.53
N VAL A 628 12.28 13.71 22.96
CA VAL A 628 13.05 12.70 23.72
C VAL A 628 14.24 13.35 24.44
N GLY A 629 15.10 14.07 23.71
CA GLY A 629 16.26 14.75 24.31
C GLY A 629 15.87 15.77 25.38
N ARG A 630 14.79 16.53 25.15
CA ARG A 630 14.26 17.49 26.13
C ARG A 630 13.80 16.81 27.41
N LEU A 631 13.02 15.73 27.30
CA LEU A 631 12.55 14.95 28.45
C LEU A 631 13.74 14.31 29.19
N SER A 632 14.73 13.79 28.48
CA SER A 632 15.96 13.26 29.07
C SER A 632 16.73 14.30 29.89
N VAL A 633 16.85 15.54 29.40
CA VAL A 633 17.45 16.65 30.17
C VAL A 633 16.66 16.91 31.46
N ILE A 634 15.33 17.00 31.36
CA ILE A 634 14.47 17.28 32.53
C ILE A 634 14.56 16.16 33.57
N GLY A 635 14.46 14.91 33.14
CA GLY A 635 14.52 13.75 34.03
C GLY A 635 15.88 13.57 34.67
N LEU A 636 16.97 13.72 33.92
CA LEU A 636 18.33 13.49 34.41
C LEU A 636 18.93 14.69 35.16
N ALA A 637 18.32 15.88 35.08
CA ALA A 637 18.72 17.04 35.89
C ALA A 637 18.56 16.82 37.40
N HIS A 638 17.79 15.80 37.81
CA HIS A 638 17.68 15.35 39.19
C HIS A 638 18.96 14.67 39.71
N ASN A 639 19.82 14.20 38.81
CA ASN A 639 20.97 13.35 39.12
C ASN A 639 22.29 14.08 38.89
N PHE A 640 22.47 14.67 37.70
CA PHE A 640 23.77 15.23 37.30
C PHE A 640 23.97 16.66 37.81
N GLY A 641 25.19 16.98 38.23
CA GLY A 641 25.57 18.35 38.65
C GLY A 641 26.08 19.22 37.52
N ARG A 642 26.37 18.63 36.35
CA ARG A 642 26.68 19.34 35.10
C ARG A 642 26.01 18.65 33.90
N ILE A 643 25.32 19.44 33.06
CA ILE A 643 24.67 19.01 31.82
C ILE A 643 25.10 19.93 30.68
N ILE A 644 25.62 19.33 29.61
CA ILE A 644 26.02 19.98 28.38
C ILE A 644 24.97 19.71 27.30
N LEU A 645 24.36 20.75 26.79
CA LEU A 645 23.44 20.70 25.65
C LEU A 645 24.23 20.92 24.36
N VAL A 646 24.30 19.91 23.49
CA VAL A 646 24.96 20.06 22.20
C VAL A 646 24.04 20.81 21.25
N SER A 647 24.47 22.00 20.82
CA SER A 647 23.71 22.90 19.97
C SER A 647 24.28 22.98 18.57
N ARG A 648 23.41 23.29 17.60
CA ARG A 648 23.84 23.78 16.29
C ARG A 648 24.50 25.17 16.41
N PRO A 649 25.38 25.55 15.46
CA PRO A 649 25.99 26.88 15.43
C PRO A 649 24.95 28.01 15.49
N ASN A 650 25.25 29.05 16.27
CA ASN A 650 24.38 30.21 16.52
C ASN A 650 23.02 29.89 17.14
N LYS A 651 22.85 28.72 17.77
CA LYS A 651 21.59 28.31 18.41
C LYS A 651 21.73 28.01 19.90
N ALA A 652 22.93 28.08 20.48
CA ALA A 652 23.19 27.70 21.87
C ALA A 652 22.31 28.48 22.86
N ARG A 653 22.24 29.80 22.74
CA ARG A 653 21.42 30.64 23.63
C ARG A 653 19.93 30.37 23.51
N VAL A 654 19.44 30.06 22.30
CA VAL A 654 18.03 29.73 22.06
C VAL A 654 17.69 28.40 22.72
N LEU A 655 18.53 27.38 22.50
CA LEU A 655 18.36 26.05 23.11
C LEU A 655 18.38 26.14 24.64
N LEU A 656 19.38 26.84 25.19
CA LEU A 656 19.52 27.04 26.63
C LEU A 656 18.28 27.74 27.22
N SER A 657 17.77 28.76 26.55
CA SER A 657 16.55 29.46 26.93
C SER A 657 15.32 28.54 26.96
N GLU A 658 15.11 27.73 25.91
CA GLU A 658 13.99 26.80 25.82
C GLU A 658 14.04 25.73 26.92
N LEU A 659 15.22 25.16 27.19
CA LEU A 659 15.41 24.12 28.22
C LEU A 659 15.32 24.68 29.63
N THR A 660 15.84 25.89 29.87
CA THR A 660 15.69 26.58 31.16
C THR A 660 14.22 26.77 31.49
N LYS A 661 13.41 27.20 30.52
CA LYS A 661 11.95 27.35 30.70
C LYS A 661 11.29 26.01 31.04
N ALA A 662 11.70 24.93 30.38
CA ALA A 662 11.18 23.59 30.63
C ALA A 662 11.51 23.10 32.05
N LEU A 663 12.76 23.28 32.49
CA LEU A 663 13.24 22.93 33.82
C LEU A 663 12.56 23.75 34.92
N LEU A 664 12.33 25.05 34.69
CA LEU A 664 11.54 25.89 35.61
C LEU A 664 10.11 25.36 35.77
N SER A 665 9.51 24.89 34.69
CA SER A 665 8.21 24.24 34.75
C SER A 665 8.25 22.95 35.58
N ALA A 666 9.34 22.19 35.54
CA ALA A 666 9.45 20.90 36.21
C ALA A 666 9.89 20.99 37.68
N VAL A 667 10.78 21.92 38.03
CA VAL A 667 11.48 21.96 39.33
C VAL A 667 10.56 22.07 40.55
N LEU A 668 9.41 22.74 40.41
CA LEU A 668 8.41 22.89 41.47
C LEU A 668 7.37 21.77 41.49
N ARG A 669 7.22 21.03 40.38
CA ARG A 669 6.15 20.03 40.17
C ARG A 669 6.66 18.58 40.18
N THR A 670 7.98 18.39 40.24
CA THR A 670 8.59 17.06 40.25
C THR A 670 8.46 16.36 41.60
N HIS A 671 8.12 15.08 41.54
CA HIS A 671 8.04 14.16 42.67
C HIS A 671 9.26 13.22 42.74
N ASP A 672 10.15 13.30 41.76
CA ASP A 672 11.38 12.51 41.74
C ASP A 672 12.36 12.99 42.81
N VAL A 673 13.16 12.05 43.33
CA VAL A 673 14.23 12.35 44.28
C VAL A 673 15.29 13.21 43.60
N ILE A 674 15.49 14.42 44.12
CA ILE A 674 16.55 15.32 43.68
C ILE A 674 17.83 15.02 44.46
N GLN A 675 18.90 14.65 43.75
CA GLN A 675 20.20 14.46 44.36
C GLN A 675 20.82 15.81 44.76
N PRO A 676 21.47 15.89 45.94
CA PRO A 676 22.22 17.08 46.34
C PRO A 676 23.25 17.49 45.30
N ASP A 677 23.35 18.79 45.04
CA ASP A 677 24.26 19.42 44.08
C ASP A 677 24.02 19.08 42.60
N SER A 678 22.90 18.42 42.28
CA SER A 678 22.42 18.29 40.91
C SER A 678 22.00 19.66 40.33
N VAL A 679 21.86 19.74 39.00
CA VAL A 679 21.34 20.93 38.31
C VAL A 679 19.97 21.33 38.88
N MET A 680 19.09 20.35 39.08
CA MET A 680 17.75 20.60 39.62
C MET A 680 17.79 21.08 41.08
N ASP A 681 18.68 20.53 41.92
CA ASP A 681 18.86 20.97 43.31
C ASP A 681 19.33 22.42 43.41
N LYS A 682 20.39 22.76 42.67
CA LYS A 682 20.95 24.13 42.64
C LYS A 682 19.90 25.14 42.19
N MET A 683 19.13 24.79 41.16
CA MET A 683 18.05 25.62 40.64
C MET A 683 16.89 25.75 41.65
N ARG A 684 16.47 24.66 42.30
CA ARG A 684 15.43 24.68 43.35
C ARG A 684 15.86 25.53 44.54
N LYS A 685 17.09 25.36 45.03
CA LYS A 685 17.67 26.16 46.13
C LYS A 685 17.71 27.64 45.78
N TRP A 686 18.10 27.98 44.55
CA TRP A 686 18.11 29.37 44.08
C TRP A 686 16.69 29.96 44.04
N LEU A 687 15.71 29.22 43.52
CA LEU A 687 14.31 29.67 43.46
C LEU A 687 13.72 29.93 44.85
N VAL A 688 13.88 28.99 45.78
CA VAL A 688 13.39 29.12 47.16
C VAL A 688 14.07 30.28 47.89
N LYS A 689 15.37 30.49 47.66
CA LYS A 689 16.14 31.56 48.30
C LYS A 689 15.78 32.94 47.78
N GLN A 690 15.64 33.11 46.47
CA GLN A 690 15.42 34.41 45.85
C GLN A 690 13.93 34.82 45.86
N ASN A 691 13.00 33.86 45.82
CA ASN A 691 11.57 34.12 45.71
C ASN A 691 10.76 33.11 46.55
N PRO A 692 10.79 33.23 47.90
CA PRO A 692 10.02 32.35 48.77
C PRO A 692 8.51 32.53 48.49
N GLY A 693 7.86 31.46 48.01
CA GLY A 693 6.43 31.47 47.66
C GLY A 693 6.11 31.50 46.16
N VAL A 694 7.11 31.41 45.27
CA VAL A 694 6.87 31.30 43.83
C VAL A 694 6.08 30.04 43.48
N THR A 695 4.91 30.20 42.85
CA THR A 695 4.05 29.10 42.38
C THR A 695 4.21 28.82 40.89
N ASP A 696 4.64 29.81 40.11
CA ASP A 696 5.03 29.66 38.71
C ASP A 696 6.45 30.19 38.50
N ALA A 697 7.42 29.26 38.45
CA ALA A 697 8.82 29.61 38.26
C ALA A 697 9.14 30.14 36.85
N GLN A 698 8.24 30.01 35.87
CA GLN A 698 8.49 30.51 34.51
C GLN A 698 8.56 32.04 34.44
N ILE A 699 7.92 32.76 35.38
CA ILE A 699 8.01 34.23 35.47
C ILE A 699 9.46 34.68 35.69
N LEU A 700 10.28 33.84 36.33
CA LEU A 700 11.68 34.11 36.62
C LEU A 700 12.63 33.67 35.49
N HIS A 701 12.10 33.27 34.33
CA HIS A 701 12.88 32.69 33.23
C HIS A 701 14.08 33.53 32.80
N GLN A 702 13.92 34.84 32.63
CA GLN A 702 15.04 35.72 32.23
C GLN A 702 16.12 35.82 33.30
N GLN A 703 15.73 35.95 34.57
CA GLN A 703 16.67 36.03 35.69
C GLN A 703 17.47 34.73 35.85
N VAL A 704 16.79 33.59 35.72
CA VAL A 704 17.39 32.25 35.79
C VAL A 704 18.33 32.04 34.60
N LEU A 705 17.94 32.46 33.40
CA LEU A 705 18.74 32.30 32.18
C LEU A 705 20.10 33.02 32.26
N GLU A 706 20.17 34.15 32.96
CA GLU A 706 21.44 34.88 33.16
C GLU A 706 22.43 34.13 34.07
N VAL A 707 21.91 33.32 35.00
CA VAL A 707 22.73 32.59 35.99
C VAL A 707 22.74 31.08 35.76
N VAL A 708 22.09 30.56 34.71
CA VAL A 708 21.85 29.13 34.50
C VAL A 708 23.15 28.30 34.41
N GLY A 709 24.22 28.91 33.89
CA GLY A 709 25.54 28.29 33.86
C GLY A 709 26.10 27.98 35.26
N THR A 710 25.73 28.77 36.28
CA THR A 710 26.14 28.52 37.68
C THR A 710 25.46 27.29 38.28
N PHE A 711 24.34 26.85 37.70
CA PHE A 711 23.67 25.61 38.10
C PHE A 711 24.29 24.38 37.43
N GLY A 712 25.22 24.58 36.48
CA GLY A 712 25.87 23.51 35.73
C GLY A 712 25.13 23.13 34.45
N LEU A 713 24.20 23.96 33.94
CA LEU A 713 23.57 23.75 32.63
C LEU A 713 24.15 24.73 31.61
N GLU A 714 24.73 24.20 30.53
CA GLU A 714 25.35 24.99 29.47
C GLU A 714 25.02 24.43 28.09
N ALA A 715 25.18 25.26 27.04
CA ALA A 715 25.02 24.85 25.66
C ALA A 715 26.30 25.12 24.87
N ILE A 716 26.84 24.09 24.22
CA ILE A 716 28.11 24.13 23.49
C ILE A 716 27.84 23.81 22.00
N GLU A 717 28.48 24.57 21.10
CA GLU A 717 28.27 24.48 19.63
C GLU A 717 29.22 23.49 18.92
N SER A 718 30.03 22.76 19.68
CA SER A 718 30.88 21.65 19.21
C SER A 718 30.50 20.37 19.94
N TYR A 719 30.05 19.36 19.18
CA TYR A 719 29.76 18.06 19.77
C TYR A 719 31.07 17.38 20.20
N GLU A 720 32.16 17.55 19.47
CA GLU A 720 33.49 17.00 19.78
C GLU A 720 33.97 17.45 21.18
N HIS A 721 33.89 18.76 21.43
CA HIS A 721 34.25 19.34 22.72
C HIS A 721 33.29 18.92 23.85
N SER A 722 32.01 18.73 23.52
CA SER A 722 31.00 18.30 24.49
C SER A 722 31.17 16.83 24.90
N LEU A 723 31.36 15.95 23.91
CA LEU A 723 31.49 14.51 24.09
C LEU A 723 32.77 14.14 24.86
N SER A 724 33.88 14.86 24.64
CA SER A 724 35.15 14.64 25.37
C SER A 724 35.09 15.00 26.86
N GLN A 725 34.10 15.79 27.28
CA GLN A 725 33.91 16.18 28.68
C GLN A 725 32.88 15.33 29.42
N ALA A 726 32.07 14.55 28.71
CA ALA A 726 30.94 13.84 29.27
C ALA A 726 31.33 12.46 29.82
N ASP A 727 30.68 12.08 30.92
CA ASP A 727 30.73 10.72 31.47
C ASP A 727 29.51 9.91 31.00
N PHE A 728 28.38 10.57 30.78
CA PHE A 728 27.18 10.01 30.19
C PHE A 728 26.76 10.81 28.96
N ILE A 729 26.31 10.13 27.91
CA ILE A 729 25.88 10.75 26.67
C ILE A 729 24.50 10.21 26.28
N VAL A 730 23.58 11.10 25.95
CA VAL A 730 22.30 10.77 25.30
C VAL A 730 22.31 11.37 23.90
N SER A 731 22.06 10.55 22.88
CA SER A 731 21.74 11.02 21.53
C SER A 731 20.30 10.71 21.18
N ALA A 732 19.57 11.72 20.73
CA ALA A 732 18.17 11.60 20.34
C ALA A 732 17.86 12.60 19.22
N THR A 733 18.59 12.51 18.11
CA THR A 733 18.37 13.39 16.96
C THR A 733 17.37 12.80 15.96
N SER A 734 17.03 13.62 14.96
CA SER A 734 16.29 13.19 13.78
C SER A 734 17.16 13.28 12.52
N GLU A 735 18.49 13.19 12.69
CA GLU A 735 19.42 13.16 11.56
C GLU A 735 19.27 11.85 10.79
N GLY A 736 19.15 11.95 9.46
CA GLY A 736 18.86 10.79 8.59
C GLY A 736 20.01 9.81 8.43
N LYS A 737 21.14 10.03 9.10
CA LYS A 737 22.35 9.22 9.00
C LYS A 737 23.26 9.39 10.22
N PRO A 738 24.09 8.38 10.55
CA PRO A 738 25.10 8.50 11.58
C PRO A 738 26.09 9.63 11.26
N PHE A 739 26.44 10.43 12.27
CA PHE A 739 27.39 11.55 12.16
C PHE A 739 28.26 11.76 13.40
N LEU A 740 27.92 11.16 14.55
CA LEU A 740 28.71 11.26 15.78
C LEU A 740 29.82 10.21 15.76
N ASN A 741 31.07 10.63 15.96
CA ASN A 741 32.19 9.70 16.01
C ASN A 741 32.51 9.27 17.45
N THR A 742 32.79 7.97 17.63
CA THR A 742 33.12 7.42 18.94
C THR A 742 34.44 7.91 19.49
N HIS A 743 35.46 8.28 18.69
CA HIS A 743 36.81 8.62 19.21
C HIS A 743 36.87 9.84 20.13
N TYR A 744 35.85 10.70 20.13
CA TYR A 744 35.77 11.86 21.04
C TYR A 744 35.33 11.48 22.45
N LEU A 745 34.77 10.29 22.67
CA LEU A 745 34.26 9.89 23.98
C LEU A 745 35.43 9.59 24.95
N LYS A 746 35.20 9.74 26.26
CA LYS A 746 36.11 9.17 27.26
C LYS A 746 36.05 7.64 27.21
N ASP A 747 37.11 6.97 27.64
CA ASP A 747 37.13 5.50 27.67
C ASP A 747 36.09 4.92 28.66
N SER A 748 35.74 5.66 29.70
CA SER A 748 34.71 5.29 30.68
C SER A 748 33.31 5.84 30.35
N ALA A 749 33.13 6.47 29.19
CA ALA A 749 31.87 7.12 28.85
C ALA A 749 30.76 6.09 28.56
N ILE A 750 29.58 6.32 29.14
CA ILE A 750 28.38 5.52 28.88
C ILE A 750 27.49 6.26 27.89
N VAL A 751 27.18 5.61 26.76
CA VAL A 751 26.43 6.22 25.66
C VAL A 751 25.08 5.53 25.47
N PHE A 752 24.01 6.32 25.44
CA PHE A 752 22.66 5.90 25.06
C PHE A 752 22.27 6.59 23.75
N ASP A 753 22.13 5.81 22.68
CA ASP A 753 21.67 6.30 21.38
C ASP A 753 20.22 5.87 21.16
N ALA A 754 19.30 6.83 21.28
CA ALA A 754 17.86 6.66 21.10
C ALA A 754 17.39 7.07 19.69
N ALA A 755 18.29 7.52 18.82
CA ALA A 755 17.95 7.92 17.46
C ALA A 755 17.72 6.71 16.55
N ARG A 756 16.87 6.89 15.54
CA ARG A 756 16.62 5.92 14.46
C ARG A 756 16.57 6.66 13.12
N PRO A 757 17.51 6.40 12.18
CA PRO A 757 18.70 5.57 12.34
C PRO A 757 19.63 6.08 13.46
N PHE A 758 20.55 5.25 13.94
CA PHE A 758 21.48 5.62 15.02
C PHE A 758 22.38 6.80 14.63
N ASP A 759 22.69 7.65 15.60
CA ASP A 759 23.51 8.85 15.40
C ASP A 759 25.01 8.52 15.39
N PHE A 760 25.43 7.46 16.09
CA PHE A 760 26.84 7.09 16.19
C PHE A 760 27.34 6.23 15.02
N ILE A 761 28.45 6.68 14.43
CA ILE A 761 29.28 5.87 13.53
C ILE A 761 29.97 4.81 14.37
N ARG A 762 29.84 3.54 13.99
CA ARG A 762 30.37 2.41 14.76
C ARG A 762 31.73 1.99 14.22
N ASP A 763 32.78 2.56 14.78
CA ASP A 763 34.17 2.39 14.38
C ASP A 763 35.10 2.06 15.56
N GLY A 764 34.80 1.01 16.35
CA GLY A 764 35.71 0.56 17.42
C GLY A 764 35.01 -0.14 18.58
N ASN A 765 35.73 -0.79 19.51
CA ASN A 765 35.16 -1.65 20.56
C ASN A 765 34.38 -0.90 21.67
N ARG A 766 33.84 0.30 21.40
CA ARG A 766 33.10 1.10 22.37
C ARG A 766 31.66 0.64 22.47
N GLN A 767 31.21 0.42 23.70
CA GLN A 767 29.88 -0.08 23.98
C GLN A 767 28.86 1.07 23.93
N ILE A 768 27.91 0.99 22.99
CA ILE A 768 26.81 1.95 22.86
C ILE A 768 25.51 1.23 23.19
N TYR A 769 24.77 1.77 24.15
CA TYR A 769 23.46 1.29 24.54
C TYR A 769 22.39 1.79 23.57
N GLU A 770 21.49 0.89 23.17
CA GLU A 770 20.31 1.23 22.39
C GLU A 770 19.26 1.86 23.32
N GLY A 771 19.04 3.15 23.16
CA GLY A 771 17.99 3.86 23.89
C GLY A 771 16.60 3.46 23.40
N GLY A 772 15.64 3.37 24.34
CA GLY A 772 14.24 3.20 23.99
C GLY A 772 13.81 1.77 23.67
N LEU A 773 14.37 0.76 24.35
CA LEU A 773 13.89 -0.62 24.31
C LEU A 773 13.11 -0.97 25.57
N VAL A 774 12.06 -1.79 25.40
CA VAL A 774 11.09 -2.13 26.45
C VAL A 774 10.70 -3.60 26.36
N TYR A 775 10.76 -4.32 27.48
CA TYR A 775 10.16 -5.64 27.63
C TYR A 775 8.65 -5.55 27.44
N GLN A 776 8.09 -6.52 26.74
CA GLN A 776 6.67 -6.72 26.54
C GLN A 776 6.12 -7.63 27.65
N PRO A 777 4.81 -7.58 27.95
CA PRO A 777 4.19 -8.49 28.91
C PRO A 777 4.32 -9.97 28.51
N GLU A 778 4.33 -10.25 27.21
CA GLU A 778 4.51 -11.60 26.66
C GLU A 778 5.87 -11.72 25.98
N LYS A 779 6.54 -12.87 26.15
CA LYS A 779 7.82 -13.14 25.50
C LYS A 779 7.64 -13.65 24.06
N VAL A 780 6.96 -12.86 23.22
CA VAL A 780 6.65 -13.17 21.81
C VAL A 780 7.23 -12.10 20.88
N ALA A 781 7.37 -12.40 19.59
CA ALA A 781 7.71 -11.41 18.58
C ALA A 781 6.46 -10.97 17.80
N TYR A 782 6.40 -9.70 17.41
CA TYR A 782 5.26 -9.14 16.66
C TYR A 782 5.40 -9.26 15.15
N SER A 783 6.60 -9.58 14.68
CA SER A 783 6.87 -9.99 13.30
C SER A 783 8.01 -11.00 13.31
N ASP A 784 8.26 -11.61 12.16
CA ASP A 784 9.31 -12.59 11.97
C ASP A 784 10.73 -12.06 12.27
N CYS A 785 10.91 -10.73 12.19
CA CYS A 785 12.11 -9.98 12.57
C CYS A 785 11.86 -8.94 13.69
N ASN A 786 10.70 -8.96 14.34
CA ASN A 786 10.32 -8.06 15.43
C ASN A 786 10.71 -6.57 15.20
N VAL A 787 10.31 -6.01 14.06
CA VAL A 787 10.56 -4.64 13.52
C VAL A 787 12.03 -4.27 13.27
N ILE A 788 12.93 -4.47 14.24
CA ILE A 788 14.36 -4.10 14.21
C ILE A 788 15.28 -5.22 14.70
N ASP A 789 14.86 -6.47 14.51
CA ASP A 789 15.58 -7.70 14.86
C ASP A 789 15.81 -7.90 16.37
N VAL A 790 14.97 -7.29 17.22
CA VAL A 790 15.08 -7.43 18.68
C VAL A 790 14.54 -8.79 19.15
N PRO A 791 15.09 -9.37 20.23
CA PRO A 791 14.62 -10.66 20.74
C PRO A 791 13.11 -10.65 21.05
N ALA A 792 12.48 -11.84 21.00
CA ALA A 792 11.09 -12.01 21.41
C ALA A 792 10.87 -11.50 22.85
N GLY A 793 9.80 -10.75 23.05
CA GLY A 793 9.51 -10.08 24.32
C GLY A 793 10.18 -8.71 24.50
N VAL A 794 10.91 -8.20 23.51
CA VAL A 794 11.50 -6.85 23.54
C VAL A 794 11.04 -6.09 22.32
N ASN A 795 10.67 -4.82 22.47
CA ASN A 795 10.28 -3.95 21.36
C ASN A 795 10.73 -2.50 21.57
N LEU A 796 10.58 -1.70 20.51
CA LEU A 796 10.75 -0.26 20.57
C LEU A 796 9.76 0.37 21.56
N ALA A 797 10.23 1.34 22.35
CA ALA A 797 9.42 2.06 23.32
C ALA A 797 8.25 2.81 22.66
N CYS A 798 8.43 3.31 21.43
CA CYS A 798 7.35 3.99 20.71
C CYS A 798 6.20 3.07 20.28
N LEU A 799 6.52 1.84 19.84
CA LEU A 799 5.53 0.79 19.61
C LEU A 799 4.88 0.35 20.93
N SER A 800 5.70 0.15 21.96
CA SER A 800 5.25 -0.27 23.29
C SER A 800 4.29 0.75 23.93
N GLU A 801 4.54 2.05 23.77
CA GLU A 801 3.65 3.11 24.22
C GLU A 801 2.30 3.03 23.50
N THR A 802 2.33 2.84 22.17
CA THR A 802 1.11 2.68 21.36
C THR A 802 0.26 1.51 21.85
N ILE A 803 0.89 0.38 22.13
CA ILE A 803 0.20 -0.81 22.66
C ILE A 803 -0.31 -0.56 24.07
N ALA A 804 0.51 0.01 24.96
CA ALA A 804 0.13 0.26 26.35
C ALA A 804 -1.08 1.20 26.48
N VAL A 805 -1.12 2.28 25.69
CA VAL A 805 -2.27 3.20 25.70
C VAL A 805 -3.50 2.60 25.04
N ALA A 806 -3.32 1.62 24.14
CA ALA A 806 -4.42 0.85 23.55
C ALA A 806 -5.02 -0.14 24.54
N LEU A 807 -4.19 -0.85 25.31
CA LEU A 807 -4.61 -1.71 26.41
C LEU A 807 -5.33 -0.91 27.51
N GLU A 808 -4.89 0.31 27.81
CA GLU A 808 -5.55 1.21 28.76
C GLU A 808 -6.88 1.78 28.21
N GLY A 809 -7.04 1.83 26.88
CA GLY A 809 -8.24 2.36 26.25
C GLY A 809 -8.34 3.90 26.27
N VAL A 810 -7.21 4.61 26.22
CA VAL A 810 -7.18 6.08 26.36
C VAL A 810 -8.08 6.80 25.32
N SER A 811 -8.65 7.94 25.71
CA SER A 811 -9.59 8.71 24.89
C SER A 811 -9.06 10.07 24.42
N VAL A 812 -7.78 10.37 24.68
CA VAL A 812 -7.13 11.63 24.28
C VAL A 812 -5.76 11.34 23.69
N HIS A 813 -5.32 12.21 22.78
CA HIS A 813 -3.98 12.12 22.18
C HIS A 813 -2.89 12.11 23.26
N GLN A 814 -1.86 11.29 23.04
CA GLN A 814 -0.75 11.11 23.97
C GLN A 814 0.57 11.54 23.33
N SER A 815 1.49 12.07 24.13
CA SER A 815 2.87 12.39 23.72
C SER A 815 3.02 13.34 22.52
N ILE A 816 1.98 14.08 22.10
CA ILE A 816 2.03 14.88 20.87
C ILE A 816 2.92 16.12 20.99
N GLY A 817 3.69 16.38 19.93
CA GLY A 817 4.51 17.57 19.78
C GLY A 817 5.88 17.49 20.45
N LYS A 818 6.57 18.64 20.51
CA LYS A 818 7.97 18.75 20.96
C LYS A 818 8.11 19.19 22.42
N SER A 819 7.04 19.65 23.05
CA SER A 819 7.04 20.20 24.41
C SER A 819 6.12 19.42 25.34
N ILE A 820 6.31 18.10 25.37
CA ILE A 820 5.60 17.18 26.27
C ILE A 820 5.95 17.55 27.72
N ASP A 821 4.95 17.61 28.61
CA ASP A 821 5.21 17.82 30.04
C ASP A 821 5.84 16.56 30.63
N TYR A 822 6.81 16.73 31.53
CA TYR A 822 7.52 15.60 32.12
C TYR A 822 6.59 14.70 32.94
N ASN A 823 5.60 15.26 33.64
CA ASN A 823 4.64 14.47 34.41
C ASN A 823 3.72 13.65 33.49
N ASP A 824 3.36 14.17 32.32
CA ASP A 824 2.60 13.40 31.32
C ASP A 824 3.42 12.20 30.83
N ALA A 825 4.72 12.38 30.64
CA ALA A 825 5.61 11.27 30.28
C ALA A 825 5.73 10.22 31.40
N LEU A 826 5.72 10.63 32.68
CA LEU A 826 5.66 9.71 33.82
C LEU A 826 4.32 8.99 33.92
N ALA A 827 3.20 9.64 33.59
CA ALA A 827 1.89 8.99 33.55
C ALA A 827 1.86 7.87 32.48
N ILE A 828 2.47 8.10 31.31
CA ILE A 828 2.64 7.07 30.28
C ILE A 828 3.50 5.90 30.78
N ARG A 829 4.58 6.16 31.51
CA ARG A 829 5.37 5.11 32.16
C ARG A 829 4.52 4.27 33.11
N ASP A 830 3.67 4.91 33.90
CA ASP A 830 2.85 4.21 34.89
C ASP A 830 1.78 3.33 34.20
N ILE A 831 1.19 3.81 33.10
CA ILE A 831 0.34 2.99 32.20
C ILE A 831 1.12 1.80 31.64
N ALA A 832 2.31 2.05 31.09
CA ALA A 832 3.17 1.01 30.54
C ALA A 832 3.49 -0.07 31.59
N ARG A 833 3.90 0.33 32.81
CA ARG A 833 4.18 -0.61 33.90
C ARG A 833 2.96 -1.39 34.36
N LYS A 834 1.79 -0.76 34.46
CA LYS A 834 0.52 -1.43 34.78
C LYS A 834 0.25 -2.60 33.84
N HIS A 835 0.58 -2.45 32.56
CA HIS A 835 0.41 -3.48 31.54
C HIS A 835 1.64 -4.36 31.32
N GLY A 836 2.65 -4.31 32.20
CA GLY A 836 3.81 -5.20 32.16
C GLY A 836 4.95 -4.76 31.23
N PHE A 837 4.93 -3.52 30.74
CA PHE A 837 5.99 -2.98 29.92
C PHE A 837 7.10 -2.36 30.78
N ILE A 838 8.33 -2.84 30.64
CA ILE A 838 9.46 -2.46 31.50
C ILE A 838 10.67 -2.09 30.64
N PRO A 839 11.28 -0.89 30.80
CA PRO A 839 12.51 -0.55 30.08
C PRO A 839 13.63 -1.58 30.25
N VAL A 840 14.33 -1.88 29.16
CA VAL A 840 15.45 -2.84 29.13
C VAL A 840 16.65 -2.22 28.44
N GLN A 841 17.86 -2.62 28.88
CA GLN A 841 19.10 -2.11 28.32
C GLN A 841 19.82 -3.16 27.49
N TYR A 842 20.03 -2.83 26.23
CA TYR A 842 20.90 -3.59 25.33
C TYR A 842 22.03 -2.70 24.86
N SER A 843 23.21 -3.29 24.74
CA SER A 843 24.29 -2.68 23.96
C SER A 843 24.59 -3.52 22.73
N ARG A 844 25.11 -2.91 21.67
CA ARG A 844 25.62 -3.67 20.53
C ARG A 844 27.14 -3.62 20.44
N ASN A 845 27.74 -4.72 19.98
CA ASN A 845 29.15 -4.75 19.58
C ASN A 845 29.33 -4.28 18.12
N ASN A 846 30.58 -4.29 17.65
CA ASN A 846 30.94 -3.91 16.27
C ASN A 846 30.41 -4.85 15.18
N GLN A 847 30.11 -6.09 15.54
CA GLN A 847 29.52 -7.07 14.65
C GLN A 847 27.98 -6.94 14.62
N GLY A 848 27.43 -6.00 15.38
CA GLY A 848 25.99 -5.72 15.45
C GLY A 848 25.22 -6.61 16.43
N GLU A 849 25.89 -7.52 17.13
CA GLU A 849 25.29 -8.43 18.11
C GLU A 849 24.83 -7.66 19.35
N ARG A 850 23.66 -8.04 19.88
CA ARG A 850 23.05 -7.42 21.06
C ARG A 850 23.44 -8.17 22.34
N TYR A 851 23.83 -7.41 23.36
CA TYR A 851 24.14 -7.89 24.70
C TYR A 851 23.15 -7.26 25.67
N GLU A 852 22.39 -8.11 26.36
CA GLU A 852 21.43 -7.71 27.39
C GLU A 852 22.16 -7.36 28.68
N HIS A 853 21.79 -6.25 29.30
CA HIS A 853 22.28 -5.84 30.61
C HIS A 853 21.12 -5.95 31.59
N VAL A 854 21.13 -7.03 32.37
CA VAL A 854 20.18 -7.21 33.46
C VAL A 854 20.61 -6.29 34.60
N ALA A 855 19.76 -5.32 34.92
CA ALA A 855 19.96 -4.37 36.02
C ALA A 855 19.71 -5.01 37.39
#